data_AF-A0AAV6CEP7-F1
#
_entry.id   AF-A0AAV6CEP7-F1
#
_cell.length_a   1.000
_cell.length_b   1.000
_cell.length_c   1.000
_cell.angle_alpha   90.00
_cell.angle_beta   90.00
_cell.angle_gamma   90.00
#
_symmetry.space_group_name_H-M   'P 1'
#
loop_
_entity.id
_entity.type
_entity.pdbx_description
1 polymer ?
#
loop_
_entity_poly.entity_id
_entity_poly.type
_entity_poly.pdbx_seq_one_letter_code
_entity_poly.pdbx_strand_id
1 'polypeptide(L)'
;MRFARTIALLALLGVGGELAAADTLKWNTAEGYRWAEARRASGGKTGFALLTPDHTGINFTNHLAPDRFLTNQVLLNGSGVALGDVDGDGWCDLYLCALERPNALYRNLGNWRFEEVTAQAGVSCGKQLSTGAGFADVDNDGDIDLLVNGVQAGTRLFINDGQGRFTETTDKAGLRSRAGSVSFAIADIDRDDDLDVYVVNYRSNTLRDDPETKFRLSSVGGKVEVVSVNGRPTTDPDLRGRFTVNPAVGILEHGEADTLYINNGKGEFSAASWTDGRFKDAGGEPLKSAPYDWGLSAMFHDVNGDGAPDLYVCNDFHSEDRFWINDGKGNFRAVEPLALRHTSAFSMGVDFSDIDRDGRDDFFVADMLSRKLNRRKVQVADRRLPPPGTYQTGDRPQQSQNTLFWNRGGGRYSEIAVLAGVHASEWSWGAVFMDVDLDGYEDLLISTGHGNDVQNIDLAKEGAKPRANNNPAAQSHHPLIYPNVAFRNKGNLTFEEVGGSWGFDTSAISHGIASGDLDNDGDLDAVVTTLNAPAHIYENRTQAARALVRVRASEGNRFGIGVRFTVEGGPVELQSDESHAGGRYLSHDDPACMFALGSAASATLRAEWPDGSMLSVKLEPNRIYELQKPLAAGKRGSEPLPRPWFTEMPVLGKRNKAATYNDWERQPLALRSLSEPGPAIVSLDVDQDGWVDLLVGGKRGEPLTLLQNQRTNGFQQRSIGQAVPRGVAAMLALNGGEGAMAMVAFSNHAEASSRGPAIRLVQVPRGGVADVLTNFTATIGALALGDADGDGDQDLFVGGRAAPGKHPEPAPSMLMLNDDGLFVVAEKASRQLKELGLCVGAAWADLNGDNRAELLVACEWGSVRAFAWRNRAFEELTEELGLHAWRGLWQTMLVTDVNGDGRADLVLGNVGENHHLKPFLDGELRAYFADVEGDGIVEALEACRDTGGVWRPIRDLGFLSAGLPALLDAFPSYGRFAEATVDAILPPTKTKSVSINTLSSLVLINQGARFEALVLPKGAQASSLNSVVAADFDGDRHIDLVAGQNFSGVHPADIRLDAGAGVLLKGRGDGSFREIGFTESGINLPGETRSLTLGDFNRDGSADFAAADTDGVVKVYLSNPPAK
;
A
#
# COMPACT_ATOMS: atom_id res chain seq x y z
N MET A 1 -37.94 -68.71 -40.84
CA MET A 1 -37.60 -69.36 -39.56
C MET A 1 -36.13 -69.12 -39.28
N ARG A 2 -35.78 -68.74 -38.04
CA ARG A 2 -34.49 -68.16 -37.56
C ARG A 2 -34.41 -66.63 -37.71
N PHE A 3 -34.78 -65.90 -36.65
CA PHE A 3 -34.28 -64.58 -36.21
C PHE A 3 -35.25 -64.06 -35.13
N ALA A 4 -35.11 -64.54 -33.89
CA ALA A 4 -35.68 -63.95 -32.65
C ALA A 4 -35.60 -64.99 -31.52
N ARG A 5 -34.45 -65.11 -30.84
CA ARG A 5 -34.34 -65.69 -29.48
C ARG A 5 -32.96 -65.54 -28.80
N THR A 6 -32.11 -64.61 -29.25
CA THR A 6 -30.79 -64.38 -28.63
C THR A 6 -30.55 -62.91 -28.25
N ILE A 7 -31.62 -62.17 -27.93
CA ILE A 7 -31.54 -60.80 -27.39
C ILE A 7 -32.54 -60.72 -26.22
N ALA A 8 -32.20 -61.35 -25.10
CA ALA A 8 -32.94 -61.21 -23.83
C ALA A 8 -32.15 -61.66 -22.58
N LEU A 9 -30.85 -61.99 -22.70
CA LEU A 9 -30.05 -62.50 -21.57
C LEU A 9 -28.67 -61.84 -21.43
N LEU A 10 -28.55 -60.59 -21.87
CA LEU A 10 -27.33 -59.76 -21.76
C LEU A 10 -27.63 -58.32 -21.28
N ALA A 11 -28.79 -58.12 -20.63
CA ALA A 11 -29.22 -56.83 -20.08
C ALA A 11 -29.41 -56.87 -18.55
N LEU A 12 -28.73 -57.79 -17.85
CA LEU A 12 -28.84 -58.00 -16.40
C LEU A 12 -27.50 -58.37 -15.75
N LEU A 13 -26.40 -57.88 -16.31
CA LEU A 13 -25.16 -57.68 -15.57
C LEU A 13 -25.01 -56.17 -15.45
N GLY A 14 -25.70 -55.63 -14.44
CA GLY A 14 -25.44 -54.27 -13.98
C GLY A 14 -23.96 -54.15 -13.68
N VAL A 15 -23.33 -53.15 -14.30
CA VAL A 15 -22.09 -52.58 -13.78
C VAL A 15 -22.47 -51.85 -12.50
N GLY A 16 -22.73 -52.63 -11.44
CA GLY A 16 -22.54 -52.17 -10.08
C GLY A 16 -21.04 -52.19 -9.85
N GLY A 17 -20.33 -51.21 -10.38
CA GLY A 17 -19.10 -50.80 -9.73
C GLY A 17 -19.55 -50.19 -8.42
N GLU A 18 -19.39 -50.93 -7.32
CA GLU A 18 -19.34 -50.30 -6.00
C GLU A 18 -18.30 -49.18 -6.13
N LEU A 19 -18.77 -47.93 -6.11
CA LEU A 19 -17.92 -46.79 -5.79
C LEU A 19 -17.31 -47.17 -4.44
N ALA A 20 -16.01 -47.48 -4.43
CA ALA A 20 -15.29 -47.68 -3.18
C ALA A 20 -15.50 -46.41 -2.36
N ALA A 21 -16.11 -46.53 -1.17
CA ALA A 21 -16.30 -45.41 -0.28
C ALA A 21 -14.94 -44.72 -0.07
N ALA A 22 -14.91 -43.38 -0.16
CA ALA A 22 -13.70 -42.64 0.13
C ALA A 22 -13.23 -42.96 1.56
N ASP A 23 -11.92 -43.11 1.73
CA ASP A 23 -11.35 -43.44 3.04
C ASP A 23 -11.56 -42.25 3.99
N THR A 24 -12.24 -42.49 5.10
CA THR A 24 -12.36 -41.49 6.17
C THR A 24 -11.05 -41.33 6.94
N LEU A 25 -10.78 -40.12 7.42
CA LEU A 25 -9.61 -39.82 8.25
C LEU A 25 -9.59 -40.69 9.51
N LYS A 26 -8.44 -41.32 9.76
CA LYS A 26 -8.21 -42.16 10.95
C LYS A 26 -7.59 -41.32 12.07
N TRP A 27 -8.45 -40.87 12.98
CA TRP A 27 -8.06 -40.02 14.09
C TRP A 27 -7.34 -40.77 15.21
N ASN A 28 -6.28 -40.15 15.73
CA ASN A 28 -5.57 -40.51 16.94
C ASN A 28 -5.78 -39.41 17.98
N THR A 29 -6.14 -39.77 19.20
CA THR A 29 -6.41 -38.80 20.28
C THR A 29 -5.17 -38.55 21.13
N ALA A 30 -4.92 -37.29 21.46
CA ALA A 30 -3.94 -36.82 22.43
C ALA A 30 -4.63 -35.90 23.45
N GLU A 31 -3.89 -35.42 24.45
CA GLU A 31 -4.42 -34.47 25.44
C GLU A 31 -4.65 -33.10 24.77
N GLY A 32 -5.90 -32.65 24.72
CA GLY A 32 -6.29 -31.34 24.16
C GLY A 32 -6.44 -31.29 22.64
N TYR A 33 -6.13 -32.36 21.91
CA TYR A 33 -6.27 -32.40 20.45
C TYR A 33 -6.38 -33.84 19.90
N ARG A 34 -6.80 -33.97 18.64
CA ARG A 34 -6.69 -35.21 17.85
C ARG A 34 -5.98 -34.93 16.54
N TRP A 35 -5.39 -35.96 15.93
CA TRP A 35 -4.69 -35.82 14.66
C TRP A 35 -4.90 -37.01 13.73
N ALA A 36 -4.80 -36.79 12.42
CA ALA A 36 -4.82 -37.81 11.39
C ALA A 36 -3.63 -37.65 10.45
N GLU A 37 -3.18 -38.76 9.83
CA GLU A 37 -2.15 -38.70 8.78
C GLU A 37 -2.76 -38.11 7.52
N ALA A 38 -2.10 -37.08 6.98
CA ALA A 38 -2.45 -36.44 5.72
C ALA A 38 -1.70 -37.14 4.58
N ARG A 39 -2.40 -37.40 3.46
CA ARG A 39 -1.77 -38.06 2.32
C ARG A 39 -0.77 -37.10 1.68
N ARG A 40 0.32 -37.64 1.13
CA ARG A 40 1.14 -36.87 0.20
C ARG A 40 0.60 -37.09 -1.19
N ALA A 41 0.30 -36.03 -1.94
CA ALA A 41 0.02 -36.14 -3.35
C ALA A 41 1.15 -36.93 -4.07
N SER A 42 0.83 -37.76 -5.06
CA SER A 42 1.84 -38.63 -5.69
C SER A 42 2.42 -38.00 -6.95
N GLY A 43 3.55 -37.30 -6.82
CA GLY A 43 4.25 -36.70 -7.97
C GLY A 43 3.50 -35.52 -8.58
N GLY A 44 4.05 -34.32 -8.41
CA GLY A 44 3.47 -33.07 -8.88
C GLY A 44 4.50 -31.96 -8.91
N LYS A 45 4.22 -30.92 -9.68
CA LYS A 45 4.93 -29.64 -9.60
C LYS A 45 4.15 -28.75 -8.64
N THR A 46 4.84 -27.98 -7.81
CA THR A 46 4.26 -26.91 -6.99
C THR A 46 3.26 -26.06 -7.78
N GLY A 47 2.15 -25.72 -7.12
CA GLY A 47 1.04 -24.98 -7.68
C GLY A 47 -0.20 -25.86 -7.85
N PHE A 48 -1.10 -25.38 -8.69
CA PHE A 48 -2.44 -25.90 -8.86
C PHE A 48 -2.61 -26.71 -10.14
N ALA A 49 -3.57 -27.61 -10.10
CA ALA A 49 -4.18 -28.20 -11.29
C ALA A 49 -5.67 -27.87 -11.33
N LEU A 50 -6.09 -27.23 -12.43
CA LEU A 50 -7.51 -27.02 -12.70
C LEU A 50 -8.19 -28.35 -13.03
N LEU A 51 -9.20 -28.72 -12.24
CA LEU A 51 -10.01 -29.91 -12.46
C LEU A 51 -11.18 -29.61 -13.41
N THR A 52 -11.55 -30.60 -14.22
CA THR A 52 -12.65 -30.44 -15.18
C THR A 52 -14.02 -30.73 -14.53
N PRO A 53 -15.11 -30.11 -15.00
CA PRO A 53 -16.48 -30.45 -14.57
C PRO A 53 -16.83 -31.94 -14.70
N ASP A 54 -16.34 -32.61 -15.74
CA ASP A 54 -16.53 -34.07 -15.92
C ASP A 54 -15.79 -34.89 -14.86
N HIS A 55 -14.70 -34.35 -14.32
CA HIS A 55 -13.96 -34.97 -13.21
C HIS A 55 -14.60 -34.67 -11.87
N THR A 56 -15.05 -33.45 -11.62
CA THR A 56 -15.60 -33.07 -10.30
C THR A 56 -17.07 -33.43 -10.14
N GLY A 57 -17.85 -33.43 -11.22
CA GLY A 57 -19.32 -33.44 -11.16
C GLY A 57 -19.94 -32.04 -11.01
N ILE A 58 -19.12 -31.01 -10.80
CA ILE A 58 -19.56 -29.62 -10.61
C ILE A 58 -19.74 -28.96 -11.99
N ASN A 59 -20.98 -28.91 -12.45
CA ASN A 59 -21.36 -28.27 -13.73
C ASN A 59 -22.04 -26.89 -13.52
N PHE A 60 -21.92 -26.34 -12.33
CA PHE A 60 -22.51 -25.06 -11.95
C PHE A 60 -21.97 -23.90 -12.79
N THR A 61 -22.83 -22.94 -13.12
CA THR A 61 -22.44 -21.70 -13.81
C THR A 61 -23.30 -20.55 -13.28
N ASN A 62 -22.65 -19.49 -12.79
CA ASN A 62 -23.35 -18.26 -12.45
C ASN A 62 -23.72 -17.53 -13.75
N HIS A 63 -24.99 -17.62 -14.13
CA HIS A 63 -25.47 -17.05 -15.38
C HIS A 63 -26.02 -15.63 -15.20
N LEU A 64 -25.61 -14.72 -16.08
CA LEU A 64 -26.19 -13.39 -16.23
C LEU A 64 -26.36 -13.07 -17.72
N ALA A 65 -27.59 -12.79 -18.14
CA ALA A 65 -27.87 -12.42 -19.51
C ALA A 65 -27.12 -11.14 -19.93
N PRO A 66 -26.55 -11.08 -21.16
CA PRO A 66 -25.65 -10.01 -21.58
C PRO A 66 -26.25 -8.60 -21.58
N ASP A 67 -27.58 -8.45 -21.59
CA ASP A 67 -28.28 -7.17 -21.61
C ASP A 67 -28.68 -6.69 -20.21
N ARG A 68 -28.51 -7.50 -19.17
CA ARG A 68 -28.97 -7.17 -17.81
C ARG A 68 -28.28 -5.96 -17.22
N PHE A 69 -27.00 -5.75 -17.56
CA PHE A 69 -26.25 -4.58 -17.12
C PHE A 69 -26.86 -3.26 -17.59
N LEU A 70 -27.65 -3.25 -18.68
CA LEU A 70 -28.35 -2.05 -19.16
C LEU A 70 -29.43 -1.57 -18.19
N THR A 71 -29.93 -2.47 -17.34
CA THR A 71 -31.00 -2.17 -16.38
C THR A 71 -30.53 -2.17 -14.93
N ASN A 72 -29.40 -2.83 -14.63
CA ASN A 72 -28.79 -2.84 -13.31
C ASN A 72 -27.32 -3.28 -13.40
N GLN A 73 -26.37 -2.35 -13.38
CA GLN A 73 -24.94 -2.68 -13.41
C GLN A 73 -24.43 -3.38 -12.14
N VAL A 74 -25.15 -3.29 -11.01
CA VAL A 74 -24.76 -3.99 -9.76
C VAL A 74 -24.61 -5.49 -9.96
N LEU A 75 -25.35 -6.08 -10.92
CA LEU A 75 -25.27 -7.51 -11.22
C LEU A 75 -23.91 -7.92 -11.81
N LEU A 76 -23.09 -6.97 -12.28
CA LEU A 76 -21.73 -7.23 -12.75
C LEU A 76 -20.73 -7.52 -11.61
N ASN A 77 -21.12 -7.27 -10.36
CA ASN A 77 -20.33 -7.62 -9.17
C ASN A 77 -20.25 -9.14 -8.94
N GLY A 78 -21.10 -9.93 -9.62
CA GLY A 78 -21.01 -11.39 -9.60
C GLY A 78 -21.58 -12.03 -8.34
N SER A 79 -21.10 -13.24 -8.06
CA SER A 79 -21.53 -14.08 -6.92
C SER A 79 -20.34 -14.89 -6.39
N GLY A 80 -20.37 -15.29 -5.12
CA GLY A 80 -19.30 -16.05 -4.47
C GLY A 80 -19.66 -17.49 -4.10
N VAL A 81 -18.81 -18.07 -3.26
CA VAL A 81 -18.84 -19.49 -2.85
C VAL A 81 -18.55 -19.61 -1.35
N ALA A 82 -19.15 -20.60 -0.69
CA ALA A 82 -18.85 -20.95 0.69
C ALA A 82 -18.40 -22.41 0.82
N LEU A 83 -17.40 -22.65 1.65
CA LEU A 83 -16.79 -23.95 1.92
C LEU A 83 -17.09 -24.37 3.37
N GLY A 84 -17.43 -25.64 3.60
CA GLY A 84 -17.65 -26.19 4.94
C GLY A 84 -18.28 -27.60 4.92
N ASP A 85 -18.02 -28.40 5.94
CA ASP A 85 -18.59 -29.76 6.10
C ASP A 85 -20.03 -29.68 6.66
N VAL A 86 -21.03 -29.74 5.78
CA VAL A 86 -22.43 -29.43 6.15
C VAL A 86 -23.17 -30.61 6.80
N ASP A 87 -22.64 -31.82 6.71
CA ASP A 87 -23.27 -33.02 7.27
C ASP A 87 -22.38 -33.80 8.25
N GLY A 88 -21.21 -33.24 8.58
CA GLY A 88 -20.30 -33.75 9.60
C GLY A 88 -19.59 -35.04 9.20
N ASP A 89 -19.54 -35.37 7.90
CA ASP A 89 -18.91 -36.59 7.40
C ASP A 89 -17.38 -36.50 7.25
N GLY A 90 -16.83 -35.29 7.45
CA GLY A 90 -15.42 -34.99 7.42
C GLY A 90 -14.89 -34.57 6.05
N TRP A 91 -15.75 -34.37 5.05
CA TRP A 91 -15.39 -33.79 3.76
C TRP A 91 -15.92 -32.37 3.63
N CYS A 92 -15.09 -31.45 3.14
CA CYS A 92 -15.51 -30.07 2.92
C CYS A 92 -16.44 -29.98 1.69
N ASP A 93 -17.65 -29.44 1.87
CA ASP A 93 -18.68 -29.25 0.85
C ASP A 93 -18.67 -27.84 0.27
N LEU A 94 -19.39 -27.62 -0.84
CA LEU A 94 -19.40 -26.34 -1.56
C LEU A 94 -20.82 -25.79 -1.75
N TYR A 95 -21.05 -24.52 -1.38
CA TYR A 95 -22.26 -23.79 -1.72
C TYR A 95 -21.99 -22.64 -2.68
N LEU A 96 -22.60 -22.65 -3.86
CA LEU A 96 -22.37 -21.71 -4.95
C LEU A 96 -23.58 -20.80 -5.17
N CYS A 97 -23.36 -19.48 -5.09
CA CYS A 97 -24.38 -18.47 -5.33
C CYS A 97 -24.58 -18.16 -6.82
N ALA A 98 -25.83 -17.89 -7.20
CA ALA A 98 -26.20 -17.51 -8.56
C ALA A 98 -27.07 -16.25 -8.61
N LEU A 99 -26.93 -15.50 -9.70
CA LEU A 99 -27.77 -14.33 -10.00
C LEU A 99 -29.10 -14.75 -10.64
N GLU A 100 -29.09 -15.33 -11.84
CA GLU A 100 -30.33 -15.62 -12.59
C GLU A 100 -30.75 -17.09 -12.59
N ARG A 101 -30.17 -17.88 -11.69
CA ARG A 101 -30.44 -19.31 -11.52
C ARG A 101 -30.53 -19.65 -10.03
N PRO A 102 -31.04 -20.84 -9.66
CA PRO A 102 -30.90 -21.33 -8.30
C PRO A 102 -29.43 -21.45 -7.89
N ASN A 103 -29.16 -21.18 -6.61
CA ASN A 103 -27.89 -21.53 -5.97
C ASN A 103 -27.75 -23.06 -5.92
N ALA A 104 -26.53 -23.56 -5.72
CA ALA A 104 -26.27 -24.99 -5.67
C ALA A 104 -25.44 -25.39 -4.44
N LEU A 105 -25.87 -26.46 -3.75
CA LEU A 105 -25.08 -27.13 -2.70
C LEU A 105 -24.53 -28.44 -3.27
N TYR A 106 -23.22 -28.60 -3.23
CA TYR A 106 -22.49 -29.79 -3.67
C TYR A 106 -21.89 -30.49 -2.47
N ARG A 107 -22.36 -31.70 -2.21
CA ARG A 107 -21.77 -32.60 -1.22
C ARG A 107 -20.52 -33.26 -1.79
N ASN A 108 -19.42 -33.21 -1.06
CA ASN A 108 -18.17 -33.87 -1.40
C ASN A 108 -18.26 -35.36 -1.03
N LEU A 109 -17.97 -36.22 -2.01
CA LEU A 109 -18.00 -37.68 -1.87
C LEU A 109 -16.58 -38.26 -1.71
N GLY A 110 -15.56 -37.41 -1.61
CA GLY A 110 -14.14 -37.73 -1.69
C GLY A 110 -13.69 -38.09 -3.10
N ASN A 111 -12.37 -38.26 -3.27
CA ASN A 111 -11.72 -38.53 -4.56
C ASN A 111 -12.11 -37.52 -5.66
N TRP A 112 -12.25 -36.24 -5.30
CA TRP A 112 -12.62 -35.16 -6.22
C TRP A 112 -13.98 -35.38 -6.91
N ARG A 113 -14.93 -36.04 -6.26
CA ARG A 113 -16.30 -36.22 -6.78
C ARG A 113 -17.30 -35.52 -5.89
N PHE A 114 -18.21 -34.77 -6.51
CA PHE A 114 -19.25 -34.00 -5.82
C PHE A 114 -20.63 -34.35 -6.37
N GLU A 115 -21.63 -34.38 -5.48
CA GLU A 115 -23.05 -34.56 -5.81
C GLU A 115 -23.85 -33.30 -5.48
N GLU A 116 -24.65 -32.83 -6.42
CA GLU A 116 -25.57 -31.71 -6.16
C GLU A 116 -26.75 -32.16 -5.30
N VAL A 117 -26.87 -31.64 -4.08
CA VAL A 117 -27.92 -31.98 -3.09
C VAL A 117 -28.88 -30.82 -2.78
N THR A 118 -28.77 -29.71 -3.52
CA THR A 118 -29.52 -28.45 -3.34
C THR A 118 -31.00 -28.59 -2.96
N ALA A 119 -31.76 -29.38 -3.73
CA ALA A 119 -33.19 -29.52 -3.54
C ALA A 119 -33.54 -30.33 -2.29
N GLN A 120 -32.69 -31.29 -1.92
CA GLN A 120 -32.84 -32.12 -0.72
C GLN A 120 -32.50 -31.31 0.53
N ALA A 121 -31.50 -30.44 0.42
CA ALA A 121 -31.02 -29.56 1.48
C ALA A 121 -31.93 -28.34 1.73
N GLY A 122 -32.76 -27.94 0.77
CA GLY A 122 -33.72 -26.83 0.94
C GLY A 122 -33.16 -25.42 0.69
N VAL A 123 -31.96 -25.32 0.12
CA VAL A 123 -31.16 -24.08 0.04
C VAL A 123 -31.05 -23.48 -1.37
N SER A 124 -32.02 -23.76 -2.25
CA SER A 124 -31.92 -23.36 -3.66
C SER A 124 -31.96 -21.86 -3.93
N CYS A 125 -32.58 -21.07 -3.04
CA CYS A 125 -32.75 -19.62 -3.18
C CYS A 125 -33.25 -19.14 -4.57
N GLY A 126 -33.99 -19.96 -5.33
CA GLY A 126 -34.18 -19.77 -6.78
C GLY A 126 -34.98 -18.55 -7.27
N LYS A 127 -35.32 -17.59 -6.40
CA LYS A 127 -35.91 -16.29 -6.76
C LYS A 127 -35.05 -15.10 -6.33
N GLN A 128 -33.88 -15.36 -5.75
CA GLN A 128 -32.96 -14.37 -5.22
C GLN A 128 -31.81 -14.16 -6.20
N LEU A 129 -31.38 -12.91 -6.34
CA LEU A 129 -30.13 -12.55 -7.01
C LEU A 129 -29.02 -12.68 -5.95
N SER A 130 -28.53 -13.90 -5.75
CA SER A 130 -27.61 -14.20 -4.64
C SER A 130 -26.22 -13.69 -4.95
N THR A 131 -25.63 -12.99 -3.99
CA THR A 131 -24.31 -12.35 -4.11
C THR A 131 -23.29 -13.19 -3.35
N GLY A 132 -23.32 -13.18 -2.02
CA GLY A 132 -22.41 -13.96 -1.19
C GLY A 132 -23.07 -15.00 -0.30
N ALA A 133 -22.27 -15.94 0.19
CA ALA A 133 -22.68 -16.95 1.16
C ALA A 133 -21.53 -17.31 2.10
N GLY A 134 -21.86 -17.98 3.20
CA GLY A 134 -20.91 -18.37 4.24
C GLY A 134 -21.57 -19.26 5.28
N PHE A 135 -20.73 -20.01 5.99
CA PHE A 135 -21.16 -20.97 6.99
C PHE A 135 -20.74 -20.50 8.39
N ALA A 136 -21.61 -20.70 9.37
CA ALA A 136 -21.28 -20.45 10.78
C ALA A 136 -22.29 -21.18 11.67
N ASP A 137 -21.84 -21.69 12.81
CA ASP A 137 -22.72 -22.19 13.87
C ASP A 137 -23.26 -20.99 14.66
N VAL A 138 -24.44 -20.48 14.29
CA VAL A 138 -24.97 -19.23 14.86
C VAL A 138 -25.95 -19.45 16.01
N ASP A 139 -26.41 -20.68 16.22
CA ASP A 139 -27.26 -21.05 17.35
C ASP A 139 -26.58 -21.97 18.37
N ASN A 140 -25.27 -22.19 18.21
CA ASN A 140 -24.38 -22.94 19.10
C ASN A 140 -24.85 -24.40 19.32
N ASP A 141 -25.49 -24.99 18.32
CA ASP A 141 -25.95 -26.39 18.38
C ASP A 141 -24.87 -27.39 17.90
N GLY A 142 -23.80 -26.87 17.30
CA GLY A 142 -22.65 -27.61 16.86
C GLY A 142 -22.64 -27.96 15.37
N ASP A 143 -23.65 -27.59 14.61
CA ASP A 143 -23.75 -27.78 13.18
C ASP A 143 -23.57 -26.43 12.45
N ILE A 144 -22.99 -26.44 11.25
CA ILE A 144 -22.82 -25.19 10.50
C ILE A 144 -24.13 -24.76 9.84
N ASP A 145 -24.57 -23.55 10.11
CA ASP A 145 -25.71 -22.90 9.47
C ASP A 145 -25.27 -22.12 8.23
N LEU A 146 -26.22 -21.82 7.34
CA LEU A 146 -25.95 -21.13 6.08
C LEU A 146 -26.54 -19.71 6.09
N LEU A 147 -25.68 -18.72 5.83
CA LEU A 147 -26.06 -17.34 5.54
C LEU A 147 -25.94 -17.07 4.03
N VAL A 148 -26.97 -16.42 3.44
CA VAL A 148 -26.99 -16.09 2.00
C VAL A 148 -27.41 -14.64 1.79
N ASN A 149 -26.51 -13.82 1.25
CA ASN A 149 -26.78 -12.46 0.82
C ASN A 149 -27.48 -12.42 -0.54
N GLY A 150 -28.24 -11.35 -0.78
CA GLY A 150 -28.77 -11.09 -2.11
C GLY A 150 -29.20 -9.67 -2.35
N VAL A 151 -29.15 -9.27 -3.62
CA VAL A 151 -29.61 -7.97 -4.07
C VAL A 151 -31.12 -7.86 -3.82
N GLN A 152 -31.55 -6.84 -3.09
CA GLN A 152 -32.95 -6.61 -2.68
C GLN A 152 -33.54 -7.69 -1.75
N ALA A 153 -32.70 -8.58 -1.21
CA ALA A 153 -33.12 -9.65 -0.31
C ALA A 153 -32.50 -9.53 1.10
N GLY A 154 -31.47 -8.69 1.28
CA GLY A 154 -30.70 -8.67 2.51
C GLY A 154 -29.94 -9.98 2.73
N THR A 155 -29.74 -10.35 3.99
CA THR A 155 -29.16 -11.62 4.41
C THR A 155 -30.27 -12.58 4.85
N ARG A 156 -30.22 -13.83 4.36
CA ARG A 156 -31.11 -14.92 4.79
C ARG A 156 -30.33 -15.92 5.62
N LEU A 157 -30.99 -16.49 6.61
CA LEU A 157 -30.43 -17.50 7.51
C LEU A 157 -31.18 -18.82 7.35
N PHE A 158 -30.40 -19.90 7.31
CA PHE A 158 -30.86 -21.27 7.15
C PHE A 158 -30.19 -22.12 8.23
N ILE A 159 -30.98 -22.61 9.19
CA ILE A 159 -30.50 -23.44 10.30
C ILE A 159 -30.38 -24.89 9.85
N ASN A 160 -29.24 -25.52 10.09
CA ASN A 160 -28.94 -26.90 9.73
C ASN A 160 -29.47 -27.89 10.77
N ASP A 161 -29.68 -29.15 10.40
CA ASP A 161 -30.07 -30.24 11.32
C ASP A 161 -28.93 -31.25 11.57
N GLY A 162 -27.72 -30.88 11.18
CA GLY A 162 -26.51 -31.71 11.23
C GLY A 162 -26.43 -32.80 10.16
N GLN A 163 -27.40 -32.86 9.24
CA GLN A 163 -27.44 -33.84 8.14
C GLN A 163 -27.48 -33.15 6.77
N GLY A 164 -27.06 -31.88 6.72
CA GLY A 164 -27.08 -31.05 5.51
C GLY A 164 -28.49 -30.68 5.05
N ARG A 165 -29.48 -30.66 5.95
CA ARG A 165 -30.84 -30.17 5.65
C ARG A 165 -31.12 -28.91 6.43
N PHE A 166 -31.55 -27.89 5.70
CA PHE A 166 -31.68 -26.57 6.27
C PHE A 166 -33.13 -26.08 6.31
N THR A 167 -33.44 -25.33 7.36
CA THR A 167 -34.71 -24.62 7.52
C THR A 167 -34.46 -23.12 7.53
N GLU A 168 -35.10 -22.38 6.62
CA GLU A 168 -35.00 -20.92 6.62
C GLU A 168 -35.65 -20.31 7.87
N THR A 169 -34.90 -19.48 8.61
CA THR A 169 -35.35 -18.80 9.83
C THR A 169 -35.22 -17.27 9.77
N THR A 170 -34.85 -16.70 8.63
CA THR A 170 -34.56 -15.26 8.41
C THR A 170 -35.44 -14.28 9.18
N ASP A 171 -36.78 -14.43 9.13
CA ASP A 171 -37.72 -13.51 9.79
C ASP A 171 -37.69 -13.67 11.32
N LYS A 172 -37.59 -14.90 11.81
CA LYS A 172 -37.46 -15.20 13.25
C LYS A 172 -36.12 -14.69 13.78
N ALA A 173 -35.07 -14.81 12.98
CA ALA A 173 -33.71 -14.43 13.30
C ALA A 173 -33.49 -12.90 13.33
N GLY A 174 -34.44 -12.07 12.89
CA GLY A 174 -34.28 -10.61 12.88
C GLY A 174 -33.41 -10.05 11.74
N LEU A 175 -33.01 -10.89 10.78
CA LEU A 175 -32.12 -10.52 9.66
C LEU A 175 -32.84 -9.99 8.42
N ARG A 176 -34.18 -10.00 8.41
CA ARG A 176 -34.97 -9.59 7.25
C ARG A 176 -34.67 -8.14 6.84
N SER A 177 -34.04 -8.00 5.68
CA SER A 177 -33.77 -6.70 5.05
C SER A 177 -34.17 -6.69 3.57
N ARG A 178 -34.18 -5.51 2.95
CA ARG A 178 -34.30 -5.29 1.50
C ARG A 178 -33.06 -4.62 0.92
N ALA A 179 -31.99 -4.52 1.70
CA ALA A 179 -30.73 -3.93 1.27
C ALA A 179 -30.09 -4.74 0.14
N GLY A 180 -29.21 -4.10 -0.62
CA GLY A 180 -28.32 -4.72 -1.59
C GLY A 180 -27.10 -5.33 -0.91
N SER A 181 -27.30 -6.33 -0.06
CA SER A 181 -26.22 -7.00 0.67
C SER A 181 -25.33 -7.80 -0.28
N VAL A 182 -24.02 -7.66 -0.13
CA VAL A 182 -23.01 -8.26 -1.04
C VAL A 182 -22.13 -9.27 -0.30
N SER A 183 -21.41 -8.83 0.72
CA SER A 183 -20.51 -9.66 1.55
C SER A 183 -20.87 -9.55 3.03
N PHE A 184 -20.26 -10.39 3.87
CA PHE A 184 -20.33 -10.26 5.32
C PHE A 184 -19.08 -10.83 5.97
N ALA A 185 -18.81 -10.39 7.20
CA ALA A 185 -17.78 -10.94 8.10
C ALA A 185 -18.44 -11.45 9.39
N ILE A 186 -17.88 -12.49 9.97
CA ILE A 186 -18.41 -13.15 11.17
C ILE A 186 -17.30 -13.24 12.23
N ALA A 187 -17.59 -12.82 13.46
CA ALA A 187 -16.68 -12.93 14.60
C ALA A 187 -17.44 -12.81 15.92
N ASP A 188 -16.84 -13.27 17.02
CA ASP A 188 -17.26 -12.93 18.38
C ASP A 188 -16.62 -11.59 18.78
N ILE A 189 -17.40 -10.50 18.73
CA ILE A 189 -16.85 -9.15 18.88
C ILE A 189 -16.81 -8.64 20.32
N ASP A 190 -17.57 -9.26 21.23
CA ASP A 190 -17.68 -8.85 22.63
C ASP A 190 -17.34 -9.93 23.66
N ARG A 191 -16.79 -11.06 23.18
CA ARG A 191 -16.21 -12.18 23.93
C ARG A 191 -17.24 -12.94 24.75
N ASP A 192 -18.44 -13.12 24.20
CA ASP A 192 -19.50 -13.93 24.80
C ASP A 192 -19.62 -15.34 24.19
N ASP A 193 -18.68 -15.72 23.31
CA ASP A 193 -18.62 -16.96 22.52
C ASP A 193 -19.77 -17.10 21.48
N ASP A 194 -20.60 -16.06 21.27
CA ASP A 194 -21.63 -16.02 20.23
C ASP A 194 -21.11 -15.33 18.96
N LEU A 195 -21.34 -15.92 17.78
CA LEU A 195 -20.88 -15.35 16.52
C LEU A 195 -21.82 -14.24 16.03
N ASP A 196 -21.29 -13.02 15.92
CA ASP A 196 -21.95 -11.84 15.36
C ASP A 196 -21.66 -11.68 13.87
N VAL A 197 -22.49 -10.91 13.17
CA VAL A 197 -22.38 -10.74 11.71
C VAL A 197 -22.35 -9.27 11.31
N TYR A 198 -21.29 -8.85 10.62
CA TYR A 198 -21.23 -7.56 9.93
C TYR A 198 -21.62 -7.74 8.46
N VAL A 199 -22.77 -7.19 8.06
CA VAL A 199 -23.27 -7.27 6.68
C VAL A 199 -22.95 -5.99 5.93
N VAL A 200 -22.26 -6.17 4.80
CA VAL A 200 -21.87 -5.11 3.89
C VAL A 200 -22.96 -4.90 2.83
N ASN A 201 -23.43 -3.66 2.71
CA ASN A 201 -24.48 -3.26 1.80
C ASN A 201 -23.92 -2.33 0.72
N TYR A 202 -24.15 -2.71 -0.53
CA TYR A 202 -23.84 -1.87 -1.68
C TYR A 202 -25.10 -1.05 -2.01
N ARG A 203 -25.79 -1.40 -3.10
CA ARG A 203 -27.11 -0.87 -3.44
C ARG A 203 -27.93 -1.91 -4.18
N SER A 204 -29.24 -1.80 -4.06
CA SER A 204 -30.18 -2.68 -4.73
C SER A 204 -30.35 -2.43 -6.24
N ASN A 205 -30.16 -1.19 -6.68
CA ASN A 205 -30.20 -0.73 -8.06
C ASN A 205 -29.56 0.67 -8.15
N THR A 206 -29.43 1.22 -9.35
CA THR A 206 -29.04 2.61 -9.53
C THR A 206 -29.94 3.39 -10.44
N LEU A 207 -30.29 4.56 -9.94
CA LEU A 207 -31.11 5.50 -10.67
C LEU A 207 -30.28 6.23 -11.74
N ARG A 208 -28.94 6.17 -11.68
CA ARG A 208 -28.07 6.73 -12.72
C ARG A 208 -27.98 5.85 -13.97
N ASP A 209 -28.17 4.53 -13.83
CA ASP A 209 -28.23 3.64 -14.99
C ASP A 209 -29.56 3.76 -15.75
N ASP A 210 -30.58 4.34 -15.11
CA ASP A 210 -31.88 4.60 -15.74
C ASP A 210 -31.87 5.98 -16.45
N PRO A 211 -31.88 6.01 -17.80
CA PRO A 211 -31.87 7.25 -18.56
C PRO A 211 -33.14 8.09 -18.39
N GLU A 212 -34.23 7.54 -17.84
CA GLU A 212 -35.47 8.27 -17.55
C GLU A 212 -35.45 8.99 -16.19
N THR A 213 -34.40 8.81 -15.38
CA THR A 213 -34.31 9.42 -14.05
C THR A 213 -34.25 10.94 -14.09
N LYS A 214 -35.15 11.57 -13.32
CA LYS A 214 -35.29 13.03 -13.20
C LYS A 214 -34.97 13.50 -11.79
N PHE A 215 -33.88 14.26 -11.65
CA PHE A 215 -33.49 14.93 -10.41
C PHE A 215 -34.09 16.33 -10.34
N ARG A 216 -34.62 16.72 -9.17
CA ARG A 216 -34.99 18.09 -8.86
C ARG A 216 -34.06 18.65 -7.80
N LEU A 217 -33.41 19.78 -8.10
CA LEU A 217 -32.50 20.48 -7.22
C LEU A 217 -33.21 21.70 -6.59
N SER A 218 -32.86 22.02 -5.34
CA SER A 218 -33.29 23.26 -4.67
C SER A 218 -32.19 23.82 -3.78
N SER A 219 -32.27 25.11 -3.44
CA SER A 219 -31.37 25.72 -2.46
C SER A 219 -32.01 25.63 -1.08
N VAL A 220 -31.40 24.84 -0.20
CA VAL A 220 -31.82 24.65 1.19
C VAL A 220 -30.70 25.17 2.08
N GLY A 221 -30.97 26.20 2.88
CA GLY A 221 -29.96 26.80 3.76
C GLY A 221 -28.71 27.36 3.04
N GLY A 222 -28.83 27.73 1.76
CA GLY A 222 -27.72 28.22 0.94
C GLY A 222 -26.88 27.14 0.26
N LYS A 223 -27.23 25.86 0.43
CA LYS A 223 -26.63 24.72 -0.28
C LYS A 223 -27.58 24.16 -1.32
N VAL A 224 -27.06 23.75 -2.48
CA VAL A 224 -27.85 23.07 -3.51
C VAL A 224 -27.98 21.61 -3.11
N GLU A 225 -29.22 21.13 -2.98
CA GLU A 225 -29.54 19.75 -2.59
C GLU A 225 -30.51 19.11 -3.58
N VAL A 226 -30.44 17.79 -3.72
CA VAL A 226 -31.44 17.00 -4.44
C VAL A 226 -32.66 16.84 -3.53
N VAL A 227 -33.79 17.44 -3.92
CA VAL A 227 -35.03 17.44 -3.12
C VAL A 227 -36.04 16.38 -3.55
N SER A 228 -35.98 15.92 -4.81
CA SER A 228 -36.78 14.79 -5.27
C SER A 228 -36.15 14.07 -6.46
N VAL A 229 -36.39 12.76 -6.57
CA VAL A 229 -35.99 11.92 -7.70
C VAL A 229 -37.22 11.22 -8.26
N ASN A 230 -37.46 11.32 -9.56
CA ASN A 230 -38.65 10.75 -10.22
C ASN A 230 -39.98 11.18 -9.57
N GLY A 231 -40.02 12.41 -9.04
CA GLY A 231 -41.20 12.98 -8.35
C GLY A 231 -41.36 12.53 -6.89
N ARG A 232 -40.54 11.61 -6.38
CA ARG A 232 -40.51 11.19 -4.98
C ARG A 232 -39.54 12.04 -4.16
N PRO A 233 -39.91 12.54 -2.98
CA PRO A 233 -39.02 13.37 -2.17
C PRO A 233 -37.85 12.55 -1.62
N THR A 234 -36.67 13.16 -1.51
CA THR A 234 -35.48 12.51 -0.90
C THR A 234 -35.59 12.32 0.61
N THR A 235 -36.72 12.71 1.22
CA THR A 235 -37.08 12.35 2.59
C THR A 235 -37.72 10.97 2.71
N ASP A 236 -38.09 10.35 1.59
CA ASP A 236 -38.58 8.96 1.58
C ASP A 236 -37.50 8.02 2.16
N PRO A 237 -37.86 6.98 2.92
CA PRO A 237 -36.89 6.14 3.63
C PRO A 237 -35.77 5.54 2.77
N ASP A 238 -36.07 5.12 1.54
CA ASP A 238 -35.14 4.51 0.57
C ASP A 238 -34.32 5.51 -0.26
N LEU A 239 -34.64 6.82 -0.16
CA LEU A 239 -33.94 7.90 -0.87
C LEU A 239 -33.20 8.85 0.08
N ARG A 240 -33.40 8.71 1.40
CA ARG A 240 -32.78 9.54 2.42
C ARG A 240 -31.28 9.30 2.47
N GLY A 241 -30.49 10.38 2.39
CA GLY A 241 -29.02 10.31 2.41
C GLY A 241 -28.40 9.81 1.09
N ARG A 242 -29.21 9.31 0.16
CA ARG A 242 -28.75 8.66 -1.08
C ARG A 242 -28.11 9.60 -2.10
N PHE A 243 -28.34 10.91 -1.99
CA PHE A 243 -27.82 11.88 -2.96
C PHE A 243 -27.21 13.10 -2.30
N THR A 244 -26.00 13.48 -2.75
CA THR A 244 -25.41 14.79 -2.45
C THR A 244 -25.02 15.51 -3.73
N VAL A 245 -24.87 16.83 -3.65
CA VAL A 245 -24.42 17.65 -4.79
C VAL A 245 -23.02 18.13 -4.49
N ASN A 246 -22.08 17.72 -5.32
CA ASN A 246 -20.72 18.22 -5.31
C ASN A 246 -20.56 19.27 -6.44
N PRO A 247 -20.05 20.48 -6.16
CA PRO A 247 -19.87 21.52 -7.18
C PRO A 247 -18.95 21.14 -8.35
N ALA A 248 -17.97 20.26 -8.14
CA ALA A 248 -17.00 19.85 -9.16
C ALA A 248 -17.47 18.66 -10.00
N VAL A 249 -18.19 17.71 -9.40
CA VAL A 249 -18.57 16.44 -10.05
C VAL A 249 -20.07 16.22 -10.23
N GLY A 250 -20.92 17.14 -9.76
CA GLY A 250 -22.37 17.10 -9.92
C GLY A 250 -23.08 16.27 -8.83
N ILE A 251 -24.12 15.53 -9.21
CA ILE A 251 -24.89 14.70 -8.27
C ILE A 251 -24.11 13.41 -8.00
N LEU A 252 -23.80 13.17 -6.73
CA LEU A 252 -23.25 11.92 -6.22
C LEU A 252 -24.40 11.05 -5.71
N GLU A 253 -24.41 9.78 -6.11
CA GLU A 253 -25.26 8.75 -5.52
C GLU A 253 -24.42 7.99 -4.48
N HIS A 254 -25.00 7.69 -3.32
CA HIS A 254 -24.41 6.94 -2.22
C HIS A 254 -25.00 5.53 -2.16
N GLY A 255 -24.28 4.61 -1.52
CA GLY A 255 -24.79 3.26 -1.26
C GLY A 255 -25.79 3.22 -0.10
N GLU A 256 -25.98 2.03 0.45
CA GLU A 256 -26.86 1.76 1.60
C GLU A 256 -25.99 1.56 2.86
N ALA A 257 -26.53 1.88 4.03
CA ALA A 257 -25.76 1.72 5.27
C ALA A 257 -25.53 0.24 5.60
N ASP A 258 -24.30 -0.11 5.98
CA ASP A 258 -23.94 -1.43 6.52
C ASP A 258 -24.63 -1.69 7.87
N THR A 259 -24.73 -2.97 8.24
CA THR A 259 -25.37 -3.37 9.49
C THR A 259 -24.51 -4.38 10.25
N LEU A 260 -24.15 -4.03 11.49
CA LEU A 260 -23.66 -4.99 12.47
C LEU A 260 -24.85 -5.64 13.20
N TYR A 261 -24.92 -6.96 13.20
CA TYR A 261 -25.95 -7.76 13.85
C TYR A 261 -25.34 -8.49 15.05
N ILE A 262 -25.88 -8.19 16.24
CA ILE A 262 -25.48 -8.82 17.49
C ILE A 262 -26.34 -10.05 17.75
N ASN A 263 -25.72 -11.21 17.87
CA ASN A 263 -26.35 -12.49 18.16
C ASN A 263 -26.62 -12.65 19.67
N ASN A 264 -27.42 -13.64 20.04
CA ASN A 264 -27.68 -14.00 21.43
C ASN A 264 -27.45 -15.50 21.72
N GLY A 265 -26.71 -16.14 20.82
CA GLY A 265 -26.34 -17.56 20.90
C GLY A 265 -27.45 -18.53 20.52
N LYS A 266 -28.51 -18.05 19.85
CA LYS A 266 -29.67 -18.87 19.41
C LYS A 266 -30.07 -18.61 17.96
N GLY A 267 -29.18 -18.01 17.17
CA GLY A 267 -29.46 -17.54 15.82
C GLY A 267 -30.50 -16.43 15.76
N GLU A 268 -30.61 -15.60 16.81
CA GLU A 268 -31.52 -14.45 16.87
C GLU A 268 -30.71 -13.15 17.02
N PHE A 269 -30.81 -12.27 16.02
CA PHE A 269 -29.96 -11.12 15.87
C PHE A 269 -30.68 -9.79 16.15
N SER A 270 -29.92 -8.82 16.66
CA SER A 270 -30.33 -7.43 16.81
C SER A 270 -29.39 -6.49 16.08
N ALA A 271 -29.94 -5.60 15.25
CA ALA A 271 -29.13 -4.63 14.53
C ALA A 271 -28.57 -3.57 15.50
N ALA A 272 -27.26 -3.39 15.51
CA ALA A 272 -26.59 -2.37 16.28
C ALA A 272 -26.82 -0.97 15.70
N SER A 273 -26.82 0.04 16.56
CA SER A 273 -26.95 1.43 16.15
C SER A 273 -25.59 2.03 15.81
N TRP A 274 -25.53 2.79 14.72
CA TRP A 274 -24.34 3.58 14.37
C TRP A 274 -24.11 4.78 15.30
N THR A 275 -25.13 5.23 16.05
CA THR A 275 -25.11 6.54 16.72
C THR A 275 -25.29 6.47 18.24
N ASP A 276 -25.36 5.28 18.84
CA ASP A 276 -25.53 5.11 20.30
C ASP A 276 -24.21 5.13 21.09
N GLY A 277 -23.08 5.26 20.38
CA GLY A 277 -21.74 5.23 20.96
C GLY A 277 -20.98 3.93 20.71
N ARG A 278 -21.59 2.90 20.10
CA ARG A 278 -20.87 1.70 19.66
C ARG A 278 -19.82 2.01 18.61
N PHE A 279 -20.13 2.89 17.66
CA PHE A 279 -19.17 3.40 16.67
C PHE A 279 -18.76 4.84 17.00
N LYS A 280 -17.46 5.08 17.10
CA LYS A 280 -16.86 6.38 17.40
C LYS A 280 -15.87 6.81 16.34
N ASP A 281 -15.83 8.11 16.04
CA ASP A 281 -14.78 8.67 15.20
C ASP A 281 -13.39 8.54 15.85
N ALA A 282 -12.34 8.92 15.12
CA ALA A 282 -10.98 8.84 15.64
C ALA A 282 -10.77 9.66 16.91
N GLY A 283 -11.54 10.75 17.12
CA GLY A 283 -11.53 11.56 18.34
C GLY A 283 -12.24 10.91 19.54
N GLY A 284 -12.92 9.78 19.34
CA GLY A 284 -13.66 9.07 20.37
C GLY A 284 -15.11 9.53 20.54
N GLU A 285 -15.61 10.40 19.65
CA GLU A 285 -16.98 10.88 19.70
C GLU A 285 -17.92 9.93 18.94
N PRO A 286 -19.13 9.64 19.45
CA PRO A 286 -20.11 8.85 18.72
C PRO A 286 -20.42 9.42 17.34
N LEU A 287 -20.59 8.55 16.34
CA LEU A 287 -21.01 9.01 15.02
C LEU A 287 -22.39 9.67 15.09
N LYS A 288 -22.59 10.68 14.24
CA LYS A 288 -23.84 11.46 14.19
C LYS A 288 -24.89 10.88 13.27
N SER A 289 -24.48 9.99 12.35
CA SER A 289 -25.33 9.31 11.39
C SER A 289 -24.64 8.04 10.91
N ALA A 290 -25.43 7.07 10.46
CA ALA A 290 -24.91 5.93 9.72
C ALA A 290 -24.16 6.41 8.46
N PRO A 291 -23.02 5.80 8.13
CA PRO A 291 -22.40 5.96 6.83
C PRO A 291 -23.27 5.35 5.71
N TYR A 292 -23.23 5.95 4.52
CA TYR A 292 -23.92 5.45 3.33
C TYR A 292 -22.87 5.19 2.26
N ASP A 293 -22.07 4.15 2.49
CA ASP A 293 -20.92 3.85 1.66
C ASP A 293 -21.24 2.84 0.57
N TRP A 294 -20.33 2.72 -0.38
CA TRP A 294 -20.41 1.72 -1.44
C TRP A 294 -19.67 0.46 -1.02
N GLY A 295 -20.15 -0.20 0.03
CA GLY A 295 -19.48 -1.33 0.64
C GLY A 295 -19.44 -2.57 -0.25
N LEU A 296 -18.27 -3.21 -0.34
CA LEU A 296 -18.04 -4.39 -1.17
C LEU A 296 -17.64 -5.64 -0.36
N SER A 297 -16.71 -5.48 0.59
CA SER A 297 -16.30 -6.54 1.52
C SER A 297 -15.94 -5.95 2.87
N ALA A 298 -15.90 -6.80 3.89
CA ALA A 298 -15.39 -6.45 5.22
C ALA A 298 -14.75 -7.68 5.82
N MET A 299 -13.75 -7.53 6.69
CA MET A 299 -13.12 -8.65 7.37
C MET A 299 -12.84 -8.27 8.82
N PHE A 300 -13.08 -9.23 9.72
CA PHE A 300 -12.67 -9.16 11.10
C PHE A 300 -11.28 -9.80 11.24
N HIS A 301 -10.37 -9.13 11.96
CA HIS A 301 -9.01 -9.62 12.19
C HIS A 301 -8.40 -8.92 13.42
N ASP A 302 -7.67 -9.61 14.28
CA ASP A 302 -6.97 -8.97 15.41
C ASP A 302 -5.65 -8.31 14.97
N VAL A 303 -5.74 -7.09 14.41
CA VAL A 303 -4.58 -6.40 13.82
C VAL A 303 -3.60 -5.82 14.84
N ASN A 304 -4.03 -5.69 16.10
CA ASN A 304 -3.24 -5.08 17.16
C ASN A 304 -2.76 -6.11 18.21
N GLY A 305 -3.23 -7.34 18.07
CA GLY A 305 -2.88 -8.49 18.87
C GLY A 305 -3.54 -8.51 20.24
N ASP A 306 -4.60 -7.75 20.54
CA ASP A 306 -5.21 -7.69 21.88
C ASP A 306 -6.27 -8.80 22.15
N GLY A 307 -6.49 -9.67 21.17
CA GLY A 307 -7.47 -10.74 21.16
C GLY A 307 -8.90 -10.26 20.87
N ALA A 308 -9.11 -9.00 20.46
CA ALA A 308 -10.40 -8.51 19.98
C ALA A 308 -10.36 -8.40 18.45
N PRO A 309 -11.38 -8.90 17.73
CA PRO A 309 -11.44 -8.74 16.28
C PRO A 309 -11.69 -7.27 15.93
N ASP A 310 -10.74 -6.68 15.19
CA ASP A 310 -10.85 -5.35 14.58
C ASP A 310 -11.53 -5.47 13.20
N LEU A 311 -12.07 -4.38 12.66
CA LEU A 311 -12.90 -4.43 11.44
C LEU A 311 -12.33 -3.51 10.35
N TYR A 312 -12.04 -4.08 9.18
CA TYR A 312 -11.75 -3.35 7.95
C TYR A 312 -12.88 -3.51 6.94
N VAL A 313 -13.33 -2.41 6.30
CA VAL A 313 -14.42 -2.39 5.32
C VAL A 313 -13.94 -1.73 4.02
N CYS A 314 -14.02 -2.48 2.92
CA CYS A 314 -13.68 -2.04 1.57
C CYS A 314 -14.86 -1.32 0.91
N ASN A 315 -14.60 -0.14 0.38
CA ASN A 315 -15.58 0.72 -0.26
C ASN A 315 -15.18 1.14 -1.68
N ASP A 316 -16.19 1.30 -2.54
CA ASP A 316 -16.03 1.69 -3.94
C ASP A 316 -16.15 3.21 -4.15
N PHE A 317 -15.67 3.68 -5.30
CA PHE A 317 -15.78 5.06 -5.79
C PHE A 317 -15.23 6.16 -4.86
N HIS A 318 -16.11 6.93 -4.21
CA HIS A 318 -15.75 8.07 -3.34
C HIS A 318 -15.97 7.81 -1.86
N SER A 319 -16.43 6.61 -1.53
CA SER A 319 -16.51 6.20 -0.15
C SER A 319 -15.13 5.75 0.28
N GLU A 320 -14.61 6.37 1.33
CA GLU A 320 -13.35 5.97 1.94
C GLU A 320 -13.52 4.61 2.64
N ASP A 321 -12.49 3.77 2.60
CA ASP A 321 -12.43 2.56 3.41
C ASP A 321 -12.55 2.88 4.90
N ARG A 322 -13.13 1.95 5.66
CA ARG A 322 -13.30 2.11 7.11
C ARG A 322 -12.44 1.12 7.85
N PHE A 323 -11.69 1.61 8.83
CA PHE A 323 -10.87 0.78 9.68
C PHE A 323 -11.13 1.12 11.14
N TRP A 324 -11.60 0.11 11.88
CA TRP A 324 -12.11 0.22 13.23
C TRP A 324 -11.34 -0.68 14.19
N ILE A 325 -10.93 -0.11 15.32
CA ILE A 325 -10.34 -0.86 16.44
C ILE A 325 -11.44 -1.16 17.47
N ASN A 326 -11.57 -2.43 17.84
CA ASN A 326 -12.51 -2.94 18.83
C ASN A 326 -11.92 -2.83 20.24
N ASP A 327 -12.75 -2.52 21.23
CA ASP A 327 -12.34 -2.48 22.65
C ASP A 327 -12.53 -3.81 23.41
N GLY A 328 -12.86 -4.88 22.67
CA GLY A 328 -13.16 -6.21 23.20
C GLY A 328 -14.53 -6.33 23.86
N LYS A 329 -15.40 -5.32 23.70
CA LYS A 329 -16.79 -5.31 24.18
C LYS A 329 -17.74 -4.95 23.03
N GLY A 330 -17.29 -5.13 21.80
CA GLY A 330 -18.00 -4.78 20.58
C GLY A 330 -18.14 -3.28 20.32
N ASN A 331 -17.35 -2.41 20.95
CA ASN A 331 -17.32 -0.98 20.61
C ASN A 331 -16.12 -0.67 19.73
N PHE A 332 -16.37 0.08 18.66
CA PHE A 332 -15.44 0.35 17.59
C PHE A 332 -15.04 1.82 17.56
N ARG A 333 -13.74 2.08 17.46
CA ARG A 333 -13.17 3.41 17.24
C ARG A 333 -12.43 3.44 15.90
N ALA A 334 -12.73 4.43 15.07
CA ALA A 334 -12.00 4.61 13.81
C ALA A 334 -10.51 4.89 14.07
N VAL A 335 -9.62 4.30 13.27
CA VAL A 335 -8.19 4.55 13.38
C VAL A 335 -7.83 6.01 13.11
N GLU A 336 -6.85 6.53 13.86
CA GLU A 336 -6.32 7.90 13.68
C GLU A 336 -5.88 8.16 12.24
N PRO A 337 -6.13 9.35 11.66
CA PRO A 337 -5.81 9.69 10.26
C PRO A 337 -4.42 9.20 9.79
N LEU A 338 -3.39 9.28 10.63
CA LEU A 338 -2.02 8.85 10.28
C LEU A 338 -1.76 7.34 10.33
N ALA A 339 -2.74 6.51 10.69
CA ALA A 339 -2.61 5.04 10.68
C ALA A 339 -2.41 4.50 9.26
N LEU A 340 -3.23 4.99 8.32
CA LEU A 340 -3.13 4.75 6.88
C LEU A 340 -3.04 6.11 6.19
N ARG A 341 -2.03 6.35 5.36
CA ARG A 341 -1.83 7.68 4.75
C ARG A 341 -2.45 7.86 3.37
N HIS A 342 -2.87 6.76 2.74
CA HIS A 342 -3.76 6.71 1.56
C HIS A 342 -4.39 5.33 1.48
N THR A 343 -5.45 5.20 0.69
CA THR A 343 -6.18 3.94 0.47
C THR A 343 -6.43 3.71 -1.02
N SER A 344 -6.91 2.52 -1.37
CA SER A 344 -7.41 2.27 -2.72
C SER A 344 -8.68 3.11 -2.99
N ALA A 345 -8.95 3.38 -4.27
CA ALA A 345 -10.14 4.12 -4.71
C ALA A 345 -11.30 3.20 -5.03
N PHE A 346 -11.00 1.98 -5.45
CA PHE A 346 -11.99 0.97 -5.79
C PHE A 346 -11.68 -0.31 -5.02
N SER A 347 -11.79 -0.24 -3.69
CA SER A 347 -11.45 -1.34 -2.79
C SER A 347 -12.45 -2.49 -2.94
N MET A 348 -11.99 -3.61 -3.49
CA MET A 348 -12.86 -4.76 -3.80
C MET A 348 -12.84 -5.82 -2.70
N GLY A 349 -11.66 -6.28 -2.33
CA GLY A 349 -11.42 -7.34 -1.36
C GLY A 349 -10.19 -7.04 -0.51
N VAL A 350 -10.16 -7.57 0.72
CA VAL A 350 -9.06 -7.43 1.69
C VAL A 350 -8.64 -8.80 2.20
N ASP A 351 -7.37 -8.95 2.54
CA ASP A 351 -6.87 -10.07 3.33
C ASP A 351 -5.63 -9.69 4.17
N PHE A 352 -5.37 -10.46 5.22
CA PHE A 352 -4.32 -10.23 6.22
C PHE A 352 -3.29 -11.36 6.24
N SER A 353 -2.02 -11.00 6.45
CA SER A 353 -0.93 -11.97 6.63
C SER A 353 0.31 -11.26 7.19
N ASP A 354 1.12 -11.93 8.02
CA ASP A 354 2.46 -11.46 8.40
C ASP A 354 3.44 -11.74 7.26
N ILE A 355 3.64 -10.78 6.35
CA ILE A 355 4.35 -11.02 5.08
C ILE A 355 5.88 -10.98 5.22
N ASP A 356 6.41 -10.49 6.33
CA ASP A 356 7.85 -10.43 6.62
C ASP A 356 8.31 -11.21 7.87
N ARG A 357 7.37 -11.88 8.55
CA ARG A 357 7.57 -12.74 9.72
C ARG A 357 8.06 -11.97 10.94
N ASP A 358 7.56 -10.75 11.12
CA ASP A 358 7.90 -9.89 12.26
C ASP A 358 6.94 -10.01 13.46
N GLY A 359 5.93 -10.89 13.32
CA GLY A 359 4.90 -11.17 14.31
C GLY A 359 3.73 -10.18 14.31
N ARG A 360 3.64 -9.31 13.29
CA ARG A 360 2.53 -8.37 13.09
C ARG A 360 1.90 -8.63 11.73
N ASP A 361 0.57 -8.59 11.69
CA ASP A 361 -0.14 -8.81 10.44
C ASP A 361 -0.15 -7.54 9.59
N ASP A 362 0.19 -7.73 8.32
CA ASP A 362 0.04 -6.80 7.22
C ASP A 362 -1.27 -7.08 6.49
N PHE A 363 -1.66 -6.21 5.56
CA PHE A 363 -2.85 -6.49 4.75
C PHE A 363 -2.81 -5.92 3.35
N PHE A 364 -3.47 -6.60 2.43
CA PHE A 364 -3.59 -6.24 1.03
C PHE A 364 -5.03 -5.86 0.68
N VAL A 365 -5.21 -4.84 -0.16
CA VAL A 365 -6.51 -4.42 -0.70
C VAL A 365 -6.47 -4.40 -2.22
N ALA A 366 -7.37 -5.17 -2.84
CA ALA A 366 -7.48 -5.29 -4.30
C ALA A 366 -8.21 -4.09 -4.93
N ASP A 367 -7.68 -3.62 -6.06
CA ASP A 367 -8.22 -2.61 -6.99
C ASP A 367 -7.98 -3.13 -8.44
N MET A 368 -8.18 -2.29 -9.45
CA MET A 368 -8.32 -2.69 -10.85
C MET A 368 -7.29 -2.09 -11.82
N LEU A 369 -6.11 -1.71 -11.34
CA LEU A 369 -5.04 -1.18 -12.19
C LEU A 369 -4.48 -2.28 -13.14
N SER A 370 -4.44 -1.99 -14.44
CA SER A 370 -3.84 -2.90 -15.44
C SER A 370 -2.34 -3.06 -15.25
N ARG A 371 -1.79 -4.25 -15.53
CA ARG A 371 -0.34 -4.48 -15.57
C ARG A 371 0.28 -3.99 -16.89
N LYS A 372 -0.52 -3.87 -17.95
CA LYS A 372 -0.06 -3.44 -19.29
C LYS A 372 -0.13 -1.92 -19.47
N LEU A 373 0.99 -1.31 -19.88
CA LEU A 373 1.12 0.14 -20.09
C LEU A 373 0.10 0.71 -21.09
N ASN A 374 -0.13 0.04 -22.22
CA ASN A 374 -1.07 0.53 -23.22
C ASN A 374 -2.53 0.55 -22.70
N ARG A 375 -2.90 -0.41 -21.84
CA ARG A 375 -4.20 -0.44 -21.16
C ARG A 375 -4.29 0.66 -20.09
N ARG A 376 -3.24 0.91 -19.31
CA ARG A 376 -3.22 2.04 -18.34
C ARG A 376 -3.53 3.38 -19.00
N LYS A 377 -3.07 3.60 -20.25
CA LYS A 377 -3.31 4.83 -21.01
C LYS A 377 -4.75 5.00 -21.53
N VAL A 378 -5.59 3.98 -21.43
CA VAL A 378 -7.02 4.08 -21.78
C VAL A 378 -7.94 3.92 -20.57
N GLN A 379 -7.40 3.58 -19.40
CA GLN A 379 -8.17 3.47 -18.17
C GLN A 379 -8.53 4.87 -17.63
N VAL A 380 -9.78 5.04 -17.23
CA VAL A 380 -10.23 6.20 -16.46
C VAL A 380 -9.68 6.05 -15.05
N ALA A 381 -8.73 6.91 -14.68
CA ALA A 381 -8.36 7.10 -13.27
C ALA A 381 -9.47 7.89 -12.54
N ASP A 382 -9.77 7.58 -11.27
CA ASP A 382 -10.59 8.49 -10.47
C ASP A 382 -9.79 9.77 -10.23
N ARG A 383 -10.31 10.89 -10.73
CA ARG A 383 -9.64 12.21 -10.74
C ARG A 383 -10.06 13.08 -9.56
N ARG A 384 -10.62 12.51 -8.49
CA ARG A 384 -11.03 13.22 -7.27
C ARG A 384 -9.87 13.59 -6.34
N LEU A 385 -8.77 14.02 -6.94
CA LEU A 385 -7.60 14.46 -6.21
C LEU A 385 -7.78 15.95 -5.86
N PRO A 386 -7.59 16.36 -4.61
CA PRO A 386 -7.61 17.77 -4.27
C PRO A 386 -6.53 18.52 -5.08
N PRO A 387 -6.68 19.84 -5.27
CA PRO A 387 -5.77 20.61 -6.11
C PRO A 387 -4.29 20.42 -5.68
N PRO A 388 -3.34 20.43 -6.63
CA PRO A 388 -1.93 20.28 -6.29
C PRO A 388 -1.49 21.24 -5.18
N GLY A 389 -0.72 20.71 -4.22
CA GLY A 389 -0.22 21.46 -3.07
C GLY A 389 -1.20 21.64 -1.91
N THR A 390 -2.46 21.17 -2.01
CA THR A 390 -3.44 21.36 -0.92
C THR A 390 -3.42 20.27 0.16
N TYR A 391 -2.70 19.17 -0.08
CA TYR A 391 -2.62 18.05 0.84
C TYR A 391 -2.04 18.45 2.20
N GLN A 392 -2.55 17.80 3.24
CA GLN A 392 -2.04 17.83 4.60
C GLN A 392 -1.50 16.44 4.97
N THR A 393 -0.57 16.37 5.91
CA THR A 393 0.00 15.10 6.38
C THR A 393 -1.06 14.15 6.93
N GLY A 394 -2.17 14.66 7.46
CA GLY A 394 -3.31 13.87 7.92
C GLY A 394 -4.34 13.50 6.84
N ASP A 395 -4.20 13.99 5.60
CA ASP A 395 -5.13 13.64 4.52
C ASP A 395 -4.86 12.21 4.04
N ARG A 396 -5.94 11.50 3.71
CA ARG A 396 -5.95 10.14 3.17
C ARG A 396 -6.50 10.11 1.73
N PRO A 397 -5.73 10.51 0.71
CA PRO A 397 -6.19 10.39 -0.66
C PRO A 397 -6.48 8.94 -1.04
N GLN A 398 -7.43 8.76 -1.95
CA GLN A 398 -7.71 7.49 -2.59
C GLN A 398 -6.93 7.39 -3.91
N GLN A 399 -6.37 6.23 -4.21
CA GLN A 399 -5.58 5.96 -5.42
C GLN A 399 -6.14 4.74 -6.17
N SER A 400 -6.29 4.83 -7.49
CA SER A 400 -6.83 3.74 -8.32
C SER A 400 -5.79 2.64 -8.60
N GLN A 401 -5.38 1.92 -7.56
CA GLN A 401 -4.43 0.81 -7.60
C GLN A 401 -4.53 -0.06 -6.35
N ASN A 402 -3.96 -1.26 -6.38
CA ASN A 402 -3.89 -2.10 -5.18
C ASN A 402 -3.03 -1.41 -4.12
N THR A 403 -3.33 -1.68 -2.85
CA THR A 403 -2.53 -1.22 -1.71
C THR A 403 -2.09 -2.41 -0.86
N LEU A 404 -0.88 -2.33 -0.29
CA LEU A 404 -0.31 -3.33 0.61
C LEU A 404 0.26 -2.59 1.82
N PHE A 405 -0.35 -2.79 2.98
CA PHE A 405 -0.08 -2.04 4.19
C PHE A 405 0.84 -2.85 5.12
N TRP A 406 2.11 -2.48 5.13
CA TRP A 406 3.14 -3.05 5.99
C TRP A 406 3.05 -2.48 7.41
N ASN A 407 2.83 -3.33 8.41
CA ASN A 407 2.59 -3.01 9.80
C ASN A 407 3.89 -2.62 10.51
N ARG A 408 4.02 -1.32 10.79
CA ARG A 408 5.21 -0.76 11.43
C ARG A 408 5.16 -0.86 12.95
N GLY A 409 4.07 -1.39 13.51
CA GLY A 409 3.79 -1.36 14.95
C GLY A 409 3.16 -0.04 15.40
N GLY A 410 2.61 -0.04 16.62
CA GLY A 410 1.99 1.16 17.22
C GLY A 410 0.75 1.68 16.48
N GLY A 411 0.05 0.82 15.72
CA GLY A 411 -1.13 1.18 14.94
C GLY A 411 -0.81 2.05 13.71
N ARG A 412 0.34 1.82 13.08
CA ARG A 412 0.83 2.54 11.90
C ARG A 412 1.19 1.57 10.79
N TYR A 413 0.84 1.94 9.56
CA TYR A 413 1.16 1.16 8.38
C TYR A 413 1.87 2.01 7.32
N SER A 414 2.76 1.35 6.59
CA SER A 414 3.41 1.85 5.39
C SER A 414 2.76 1.21 4.17
N GLU A 415 2.14 1.99 3.30
CA GLU A 415 1.62 1.46 2.02
C GLU A 415 2.80 1.23 1.06
N ILE A 416 3.03 0.00 0.60
CA ILE A 416 4.23 -0.42 -0.14
C ILE A 416 3.94 -1.24 -1.41
N ALA A 417 2.72 -1.23 -1.96
CA ALA A 417 2.35 -2.12 -3.06
C ALA A 417 3.26 -1.98 -4.30
N VAL A 418 3.75 -0.77 -4.60
CA VAL A 418 4.66 -0.55 -5.73
C VAL A 418 6.06 -1.10 -5.44
N LEU A 419 6.57 -0.91 -4.22
CA LEU A 419 7.83 -1.51 -3.77
C LEU A 419 7.75 -3.04 -3.79
N ALA A 420 6.62 -3.58 -3.31
CA ALA A 420 6.38 -5.02 -3.22
C ALA A 420 6.10 -5.67 -4.58
N GLY A 421 5.67 -4.89 -5.58
CA GLY A 421 5.39 -5.38 -6.93
C GLY A 421 3.95 -5.89 -7.14
N VAL A 422 3.03 -5.56 -6.24
CA VAL A 422 1.63 -6.03 -6.23
C VAL A 422 0.61 -4.91 -6.48
N HIS A 423 1.04 -3.69 -6.83
CA HIS A 423 0.18 -2.53 -7.08
C HIS A 423 -0.83 -2.69 -8.24
N ALA A 424 -0.67 -3.71 -9.10
CA ALA A 424 -1.53 -3.92 -10.27
C ALA A 424 -1.80 -5.40 -10.53
N SER A 425 -3.07 -5.77 -10.69
CA SER A 425 -3.51 -7.15 -10.90
C SER A 425 -4.60 -7.31 -11.98
N GLU A 426 -4.76 -6.32 -12.87
CA GLU A 426 -5.94 -6.21 -13.78
C GLU A 426 -7.24 -5.93 -12.99
N TRP A 427 -8.40 -6.01 -13.64
CA TRP A 427 -9.69 -5.85 -12.95
C TRP A 427 -9.88 -6.98 -11.94
N SER A 428 -9.70 -6.68 -10.64
CA SER A 428 -9.62 -7.68 -9.58
C SER A 428 -10.83 -7.65 -8.67
N TRP A 429 -11.06 -8.77 -7.97
CA TRP A 429 -12.16 -8.91 -7.00
C TRP A 429 -11.63 -9.49 -5.68
N GLY A 430 -11.83 -10.80 -5.43
CA GLY A 430 -11.32 -11.45 -4.23
C GLY A 430 -9.82 -11.71 -4.28
N ALA A 431 -9.18 -11.55 -3.12
CA ALA A 431 -7.77 -11.78 -2.86
C ALA A 431 -7.61 -12.73 -1.65
N VAL A 432 -6.62 -13.63 -1.71
CA VAL A 432 -6.31 -14.63 -0.67
C VAL A 432 -4.81 -14.75 -0.49
N PHE A 433 -4.34 -14.64 0.74
CA PHE A 433 -3.04 -15.08 1.23
C PHE A 433 -3.08 -16.57 1.52
N MET A 434 -2.16 -17.32 0.90
CA MET A 434 -2.01 -18.76 1.07
C MET A 434 -0.58 -19.15 0.73
N ASP A 435 0.09 -19.91 1.60
CA ASP A 435 1.43 -20.45 1.31
C ASP A 435 1.33 -21.65 0.33
N VAL A 436 1.36 -21.38 -0.98
CA VAL A 436 1.09 -22.39 -2.02
C VAL A 436 2.26 -23.38 -2.14
N ASP A 437 3.49 -22.90 -1.98
CA ASP A 437 4.68 -23.74 -2.09
C ASP A 437 5.21 -24.27 -0.75
N LEU A 438 4.60 -23.84 0.36
CA LEU A 438 4.91 -24.23 1.74
C LEU A 438 6.37 -23.93 2.10
N ASP A 439 6.86 -22.77 1.68
CA ASP A 439 8.18 -22.26 2.06
C ASP A 439 8.17 -21.46 3.37
N GLY A 440 6.98 -21.25 3.95
CA GLY A 440 6.76 -20.51 5.18
C GLY A 440 6.49 -19.04 4.94
N TYR A 441 6.06 -18.62 3.75
CA TYR A 441 5.55 -17.27 3.45
C TYR A 441 4.26 -17.36 2.65
N GLU A 442 3.18 -16.70 3.10
CA GLU A 442 1.93 -16.71 2.33
C GLU A 442 2.07 -15.93 1.02
N ASP A 443 1.57 -16.53 -0.05
CA ASP A 443 1.51 -16.00 -1.41
C ASP A 443 0.14 -15.39 -1.67
N LEU A 444 0.04 -14.50 -2.66
CA LEU A 444 -1.19 -13.77 -2.94
C LEU A 444 -1.87 -14.26 -4.22
N LEU A 445 -3.08 -14.81 -4.09
CA LEU A 445 -3.95 -15.26 -5.17
C LEU A 445 -5.07 -14.24 -5.42
N ILE A 446 -5.29 -13.85 -6.68
CA ILE A 446 -6.26 -12.83 -7.06
C ILE A 446 -7.13 -13.29 -8.23
N SER A 447 -8.44 -13.19 -8.04
CA SER A 447 -9.44 -13.42 -9.09
C SER A 447 -9.66 -12.17 -9.95
N THR A 448 -9.79 -12.35 -11.27
CA THR A 448 -9.85 -11.21 -12.21
C THR A 448 -10.92 -11.34 -13.31
N GLY A 449 -11.26 -10.20 -13.89
CA GLY A 449 -12.13 -10.06 -15.06
C GLY A 449 -13.39 -9.24 -14.77
N HIS A 450 -14.07 -8.79 -15.82
CA HIS A 450 -15.31 -8.00 -15.68
C HIS A 450 -16.23 -8.18 -16.89
N GLY A 451 -17.54 -8.13 -16.67
CA GLY A 451 -18.51 -8.29 -17.76
C GLY A 451 -18.51 -7.15 -18.79
N ASN A 452 -17.92 -5.99 -18.49
CA ASN A 452 -17.89 -4.85 -19.41
C ASN A 452 -16.75 -3.86 -19.12
N ASP A 453 -16.05 -3.35 -20.15
CA ASP A 453 -14.94 -2.41 -20.00
C ASP A 453 -15.42 -0.97 -19.72
N VAL A 454 -15.93 -0.73 -18.51
CA VAL A 454 -16.47 0.58 -18.08
C VAL A 454 -15.36 1.59 -17.75
N GLN A 455 -14.12 1.14 -17.60
CA GLN A 455 -12.95 2.00 -17.38
C GLN A 455 -12.32 2.50 -18.67
N ASN A 456 -12.73 2.05 -19.85
CA ASN A 456 -12.16 2.55 -21.09
C ASN A 456 -12.70 3.96 -21.41
N ILE A 457 -11.81 4.96 -21.39
CA ILE A 457 -12.17 6.36 -21.60
C ILE A 457 -12.76 6.65 -22.98
N ASP A 458 -12.35 5.92 -24.02
CA ASP A 458 -12.90 6.09 -25.36
C ASP A 458 -14.36 5.57 -25.40
N LEU A 459 -14.62 4.40 -24.78
CA LEU A 459 -15.97 3.83 -24.66
C LEU A 459 -16.89 4.71 -23.79
N ALA A 460 -16.39 5.22 -22.68
CA ALA A 460 -17.14 6.13 -21.80
C ALA A 460 -17.57 7.41 -22.55
N LYS A 461 -16.69 7.98 -23.39
CA LYS A 461 -17.01 9.15 -24.23
C LYS A 461 -18.01 8.85 -25.34
N GLU A 462 -17.99 7.66 -25.92
CA GLU A 462 -18.98 7.23 -26.90
C GLU A 462 -20.38 7.07 -26.28
N GLY A 463 -20.46 6.55 -25.06
CA GLY A 463 -21.69 6.40 -24.29
C GLY A 463 -22.33 7.74 -23.88
N ALA A 464 -21.52 8.78 -23.63
CA ALA A 464 -21.99 10.09 -23.16
C ALA A 464 -22.61 11.00 -24.26
N LYS A 465 -22.52 10.64 -25.55
CA LYS A 465 -23.09 11.45 -26.64
C LYS A 465 -24.63 11.30 -26.68
N PRO A 466 -25.41 12.40 -26.80
CA PRO A 466 -26.86 12.31 -26.97
C PRO A 466 -27.19 11.53 -28.24
N ARG A 467 -27.77 10.34 -28.09
CA ARG A 467 -28.10 9.48 -29.23
C ARG A 467 -29.44 9.91 -29.83
N ALA A 468 -29.46 10.13 -31.14
CA ALA A 468 -30.66 10.52 -31.88
C ALA A 468 -31.77 9.46 -31.87
N ASN A 469 -31.46 8.22 -31.45
CA ASN A 469 -32.42 7.13 -31.26
C ASN A 469 -32.16 6.47 -29.90
N ASN A 470 -33.16 6.47 -29.02
CA ASN A 470 -33.18 5.81 -27.71
C ASN A 470 -33.18 4.28 -27.84
N ASN A 471 -32.10 3.68 -28.36
CA ASN A 471 -31.93 2.23 -28.39
C ASN A 471 -30.88 1.80 -27.36
N PRO A 472 -31.28 1.24 -26.19
CA PRO A 472 -30.37 0.68 -25.19
C PRO A 472 -29.44 -0.40 -25.77
N ALA A 473 -29.87 -1.12 -26.81
CA ALA A 473 -29.08 -2.15 -27.50
C ALA A 473 -27.87 -1.60 -28.29
N ALA A 474 -27.64 -0.29 -28.30
CA ALA A 474 -26.48 0.33 -28.93
C ALA A 474 -25.30 0.56 -27.95
N GLN A 475 -25.40 0.19 -26.67
CA GLN A 475 -24.22 0.13 -25.80
C GLN A 475 -23.43 -1.14 -26.15
N SER A 476 -22.19 -0.95 -26.58
CA SER A 476 -21.31 -2.06 -26.96
C SER A 476 -20.87 -2.81 -25.70
N HIS A 477 -21.12 -4.11 -25.66
CA HIS A 477 -20.67 -5.00 -24.61
C HIS A 477 -19.21 -5.41 -24.87
N HIS A 478 -18.31 -5.05 -23.96
CA HIS A 478 -16.87 -5.28 -24.08
C HIS A 478 -16.33 -6.04 -22.86
N PRO A 479 -16.50 -7.38 -22.79
CA PRO A 479 -16.06 -8.14 -21.63
C PRO A 479 -14.53 -8.13 -21.48
N LEU A 480 -14.09 -8.09 -20.23
CA LEU A 480 -12.70 -8.21 -19.80
C LEU A 480 -12.47 -9.64 -19.30
N ILE A 481 -12.07 -10.52 -20.22
CA ILE A 481 -11.69 -11.90 -19.90
C ILE A 481 -10.19 -11.89 -19.62
N TYR A 482 -9.80 -12.06 -18.37
CA TYR A 482 -8.42 -11.97 -17.92
C TYR A 482 -8.00 -13.22 -17.16
N PRO A 483 -6.70 -13.59 -17.21
CA PRO A 483 -6.16 -14.62 -16.33
C PRO A 483 -6.22 -14.13 -14.88
N ASN A 484 -6.62 -15.02 -13.98
CA ASN A 484 -6.33 -14.86 -12.55
C ASN A 484 -4.81 -14.68 -12.35
N VAL A 485 -4.41 -14.08 -11.22
CA VAL A 485 -3.01 -13.73 -10.95
C VAL A 485 -2.59 -14.35 -9.62
N ALA A 486 -1.35 -14.85 -9.58
CA ALA A 486 -0.71 -15.31 -8.35
C ALA A 486 0.65 -14.63 -8.19
N PHE A 487 0.96 -14.21 -6.97
CA PHE A 487 2.19 -13.54 -6.60
C PHE A 487 2.86 -14.30 -5.45
N ARG A 488 4.04 -14.85 -5.71
CA ARG A 488 4.84 -15.55 -4.70
C ARG A 488 5.55 -14.58 -3.78
N ASN A 489 5.43 -14.74 -2.47
CA ASN A 489 6.18 -13.94 -1.50
C ASN A 489 7.66 -14.40 -1.48
N LYS A 490 8.60 -13.45 -1.50
CA LYS A 490 10.05 -13.73 -1.50
C LYS A 490 10.69 -13.62 -0.12
N GLY A 491 9.90 -13.36 0.92
CA GLY A 491 10.36 -13.17 2.30
C GLY A 491 11.20 -11.92 2.52
N ASN A 492 11.06 -10.91 1.65
CA ASN A 492 11.81 -9.66 1.72
C ASN A 492 10.96 -8.44 1.35
N LEU A 493 9.65 -8.50 1.66
CA LEU A 493 8.63 -7.51 1.31
C LEU A 493 8.43 -7.32 -0.20
N THR A 494 8.87 -8.27 -1.03
CA THR A 494 8.62 -8.24 -2.48
C THR A 494 8.03 -9.55 -2.94
N PHE A 495 7.25 -9.45 -4.02
CA PHE A 495 6.55 -10.58 -4.62
C PHE A 495 6.97 -10.78 -6.08
N GLU A 496 6.79 -12.00 -6.57
CA GLU A 496 7.06 -12.40 -7.95
C GLU A 496 5.81 -13.00 -8.59
N GLU A 497 5.44 -12.55 -9.79
CA GLU A 497 4.27 -13.11 -10.49
C GLU A 497 4.57 -14.53 -10.98
N VAL A 498 3.72 -15.48 -10.61
CA VAL A 498 3.93 -16.92 -10.80
C VAL A 498 2.68 -17.66 -11.32
N GLY A 499 1.60 -16.94 -11.65
CA GLY A 499 0.30 -17.51 -12.00
C GLY A 499 0.38 -18.59 -13.08
N GLY A 500 1.07 -18.31 -14.19
CA GLY A 500 1.26 -19.31 -15.25
C GLY A 500 2.18 -20.47 -14.87
N SER A 501 3.11 -20.26 -13.94
CA SER A 501 4.01 -21.32 -13.48
C SER A 501 3.34 -22.26 -12.47
N TRP A 502 2.35 -21.74 -11.73
CA TRP A 502 1.52 -22.48 -10.77
C TRP A 502 0.18 -22.93 -11.35
N GLY A 503 -0.13 -22.65 -12.62
CA GLY A 503 -1.40 -23.08 -13.22
C GLY A 503 -2.64 -22.38 -12.66
N PHE A 504 -2.47 -21.19 -12.08
CA PHE A 504 -3.55 -20.35 -11.57
C PHE A 504 -3.93 -19.22 -12.55
N ASP A 505 -3.48 -19.27 -13.81
CA ASP A 505 -3.69 -18.21 -14.82
C ASP A 505 -4.90 -18.47 -15.75
N THR A 506 -5.90 -19.23 -15.31
CA THR A 506 -7.10 -19.51 -16.10
C THR A 506 -7.84 -18.21 -16.41
N SER A 507 -8.11 -17.96 -17.70
CA SER A 507 -8.77 -16.73 -18.14
C SER A 507 -10.29 -16.86 -18.11
N ALA A 508 -10.95 -16.02 -17.32
CA ALA A 508 -12.41 -15.95 -17.21
C ALA A 508 -12.86 -14.56 -16.75
N ILE A 509 -14.16 -14.43 -16.44
CA ILE A 509 -14.67 -13.37 -15.57
C ILE A 509 -14.83 -14.02 -14.20
N SER A 510 -13.78 -14.01 -13.40
CA SER A 510 -13.72 -14.59 -12.07
C SER A 510 -14.13 -13.57 -11.00
N HIS A 511 -14.83 -13.97 -9.95
CA HIS A 511 -15.32 -13.06 -8.89
C HIS A 511 -14.92 -13.49 -7.48
N GLY A 512 -15.65 -14.44 -6.91
CA GLY A 512 -15.40 -14.96 -5.57
C GLY A 512 -14.28 -16.01 -5.61
N ILE A 513 -13.47 -16.05 -4.56
CA ILE A 513 -12.46 -17.06 -4.32
C ILE A 513 -12.60 -17.52 -2.86
N ALA A 514 -12.50 -18.82 -2.64
CA ALA A 514 -12.41 -19.41 -1.31
C ALA A 514 -11.42 -20.58 -1.31
N SER A 515 -10.91 -20.92 -0.12
CA SER A 515 -9.95 -22.00 0.11
C SER A 515 -10.37 -22.98 1.19
N GLY A 516 -9.89 -24.23 1.09
CA GLY A 516 -10.16 -25.33 2.01
C GLY A 516 -9.49 -26.63 1.57
N ASP A 517 -9.31 -27.59 2.47
CA ASP A 517 -8.77 -28.93 2.16
C ASP A 517 -9.89 -29.83 1.61
N LEU A 518 -10.02 -29.93 0.28
CA LEU A 518 -11.15 -30.61 -0.37
C LEU A 518 -10.91 -32.12 -0.57
N ASP A 519 -9.68 -32.59 -0.45
CA ASP A 519 -9.31 -33.99 -0.62
C ASP A 519 -8.68 -34.66 0.62
N ASN A 520 -8.64 -33.94 1.75
CA ASN A 520 -8.15 -34.37 3.05
C ASN A 520 -6.66 -34.77 3.01
N ASP A 521 -5.86 -34.09 2.19
CA ASP A 521 -4.42 -34.31 2.09
C ASP A 521 -3.60 -33.30 2.92
N GLY A 522 -4.26 -32.28 3.49
CA GLY A 522 -3.67 -31.30 4.40
C GLY A 522 -2.98 -30.12 3.72
N ASP A 523 -3.04 -29.98 2.39
CA ASP A 523 -2.88 -28.68 1.74
C ASP A 523 -4.23 -28.04 1.41
N LEU A 524 -4.23 -26.72 1.20
CA LEU A 524 -5.44 -25.97 0.87
C LEU A 524 -5.60 -25.88 -0.65
N ASP A 525 -6.79 -26.20 -1.10
CA ASP A 525 -7.28 -26.04 -2.47
C ASP A 525 -7.98 -24.69 -2.65
N ALA A 526 -8.27 -24.33 -3.91
CA ALA A 526 -8.99 -23.09 -4.21
C ALA A 526 -10.21 -23.32 -5.11
N VAL A 527 -11.31 -22.65 -4.79
CA VAL A 527 -12.53 -22.58 -5.62
C VAL A 527 -12.77 -21.15 -6.05
N VAL A 528 -12.88 -20.93 -7.37
CA VAL A 528 -13.12 -19.61 -7.95
C VAL A 528 -14.44 -19.61 -8.72
N THR A 529 -15.35 -18.71 -8.37
CA THR A 529 -16.60 -18.54 -9.11
C THR A 529 -16.36 -17.73 -10.38
N THR A 530 -17.13 -18.07 -11.41
CA THR A 530 -17.01 -17.42 -12.73
C THR A 530 -18.37 -17.02 -13.28
N LEU A 531 -18.45 -15.84 -13.88
CA LEU A 531 -19.64 -15.37 -14.58
C LEU A 531 -19.73 -15.98 -15.98
N ASN A 532 -20.88 -16.57 -16.31
CA ASN A 532 -21.19 -17.18 -17.60
C ASN A 532 -20.25 -18.33 -18.03
N ALA A 533 -19.50 -18.92 -17.10
CA ALA A 533 -18.66 -20.10 -17.28
C ALA A 533 -18.75 -21.04 -16.06
N PRO A 534 -18.28 -22.30 -16.17
CA PRO A 534 -18.19 -23.20 -15.03
C PRO A 534 -17.23 -22.70 -13.95
N ALA A 535 -17.60 -22.85 -12.67
CA ALA A 535 -16.69 -22.55 -11.57
C ALA A 535 -15.39 -23.36 -11.67
N HIS A 536 -14.28 -22.75 -11.27
CA HIS A 536 -12.96 -23.36 -11.33
C HIS A 536 -12.61 -24.00 -9.99
N ILE A 537 -12.21 -25.27 -10.03
CA ILE A 537 -11.74 -26.04 -8.86
C ILE A 537 -10.26 -26.33 -9.08
N TYR A 538 -9.42 -25.79 -8.20
CA TYR A 538 -7.97 -25.91 -8.26
C TYR A 538 -7.50 -26.85 -7.16
N GLU A 539 -6.97 -28.01 -7.54
CA GLU A 539 -6.28 -28.93 -6.65
C GLU A 539 -4.86 -28.41 -6.42
N ASN A 540 -4.48 -28.14 -5.17
CA ASN A 540 -3.08 -27.90 -4.83
C ASN A 540 -2.32 -29.23 -4.88
N ARG A 541 -1.11 -29.23 -5.43
CA ARG A 541 -0.31 -30.44 -5.65
C ARG A 541 1.05 -30.38 -4.99
N THR A 542 1.20 -29.49 -4.02
CA THR A 542 2.45 -29.33 -3.29
C THR A 542 2.84 -30.63 -2.59
N GLN A 543 4.14 -30.81 -2.42
CA GLN A 543 4.75 -32.02 -1.84
C GLN A 543 5.49 -31.73 -0.55
N ALA A 544 5.54 -30.46 -0.19
CA ALA A 544 6.24 -29.96 0.97
C ALA A 544 5.56 -30.44 2.25
N ALA A 545 6.37 -30.54 3.31
CA ALA A 545 5.89 -30.94 4.62
C ALA A 545 5.02 -29.84 5.21
N ARG A 546 3.81 -30.22 5.64
CA ARG A 546 2.80 -29.30 6.15
C ARG A 546 2.10 -29.83 7.38
N ALA A 547 1.40 -28.96 8.10
CA ALA A 547 0.38 -29.32 9.05
C ALA A 547 -0.85 -28.44 8.83
N LEU A 548 -2.02 -29.08 8.70
CA LEU A 548 -3.30 -28.38 8.71
C LEU A 548 -3.85 -28.39 10.13
N VAL A 549 -4.33 -27.25 10.61
CA VAL A 549 -4.82 -27.07 11.97
C VAL A 549 -6.21 -26.45 11.92
N ARG A 550 -7.15 -27.04 12.64
CA ARG A 550 -8.50 -26.48 12.83
C ARG A 550 -8.97 -26.67 14.28
N VAL A 551 -9.97 -25.91 14.71
CA VAL A 551 -10.56 -26.03 16.05
C VAL A 551 -11.85 -26.84 16.00
N ARG A 552 -12.07 -27.63 17.04
CA ARG A 552 -13.33 -28.32 17.30
C ARG A 552 -13.65 -28.24 18.79
N ALA A 553 -14.22 -27.11 19.21
CA ALA A 553 -14.71 -26.95 20.58
C ALA A 553 -16.02 -27.72 20.81
N SER A 554 -16.35 -27.99 22.07
CA SER A 554 -17.54 -28.74 22.45
C SER A 554 -18.78 -27.88 22.69
N GLU A 555 -18.61 -26.57 22.87
CA GLU A 555 -19.67 -25.58 23.16
C GLU A 555 -19.23 -24.21 22.59
N GLY A 556 -20.20 -23.33 22.29
CA GLY A 556 -19.96 -21.97 21.78
C GLY A 556 -19.34 -21.95 20.38
N ASN A 557 -18.48 -20.96 20.11
CA ASN A 557 -17.64 -20.81 18.92
C ASN A 557 -16.81 -22.08 18.58
N ARG A 558 -17.50 -23.08 18.00
CA ARG A 558 -17.04 -24.46 17.82
C ARG A 558 -15.85 -24.57 16.87
N PHE A 559 -15.83 -23.71 15.86
CA PHE A 559 -14.78 -23.67 14.83
C PHE A 559 -13.62 -22.76 15.21
N GLY A 560 -13.67 -22.11 16.38
CA GLY A 560 -12.58 -21.30 16.90
C GLY A 560 -12.28 -20.07 16.05
N ILE A 561 -13.32 -19.40 15.57
CA ILE A 561 -13.16 -18.14 14.83
C ILE A 561 -12.48 -17.10 15.73
N GLY A 562 -11.44 -16.44 15.24
CA GLY A 562 -10.57 -15.52 15.98
C GLY A 562 -9.47 -16.21 16.79
N VAL A 563 -9.28 -17.53 16.66
CA VAL A 563 -8.13 -18.22 17.28
C VAL A 563 -6.88 -17.92 16.48
N ARG A 564 -5.87 -17.37 17.17
CA ARG A 564 -4.55 -17.12 16.61
C ARG A 564 -3.64 -18.32 16.81
N PHE A 565 -2.99 -18.73 15.73
CA PHE A 565 -2.00 -19.79 15.71
C PHE A 565 -0.61 -19.20 15.49
N THR A 566 0.39 -19.72 16.18
CA THR A 566 1.78 -19.34 16.00
C THR A 566 2.64 -20.60 15.98
N VAL A 567 3.49 -20.75 14.97
CA VAL A 567 4.35 -21.92 14.77
C VAL A 567 5.81 -21.51 14.78
N GLU A 568 6.60 -22.14 15.67
CA GLU A 568 8.05 -21.98 15.77
C GLU A 568 8.77 -23.29 15.40
N GLY A 569 9.92 -23.18 14.74
CA GLY A 569 10.74 -24.32 14.34
C GLY A 569 10.38 -24.94 12.99
N GLY A 570 9.72 -24.17 12.12
CA GLY A 570 9.45 -24.50 10.71
C GLY A 570 10.59 -24.07 9.76
N PRO A 571 10.30 -23.83 8.47
CA PRO A 571 11.30 -23.33 7.49
C PRO A 571 11.71 -21.87 7.74
N VAL A 572 10.86 -21.09 8.41
CA VAL A 572 11.10 -19.72 8.87
C VAL A 572 11.06 -19.66 10.41
N GLU A 573 11.53 -18.56 10.99
CA GLU A 573 11.62 -18.39 12.46
C GLU A 573 10.24 -18.45 13.13
N LEU A 574 9.27 -17.75 12.55
CA LEU A 574 7.90 -17.63 13.04
C LEU A 574 6.92 -17.70 11.86
N GLN A 575 5.83 -18.44 12.03
CA GLN A 575 4.63 -18.35 11.19
C GLN A 575 3.43 -18.03 12.08
N SER A 576 2.47 -17.27 11.59
CA SER A 576 1.22 -17.01 12.28
C SER A 576 0.06 -16.90 11.31
N ASP A 577 -1.11 -17.34 11.76
CA ASP A 577 -2.37 -17.23 11.03
C ASP A 577 -3.54 -17.15 12.02
N GLU A 578 -4.68 -16.65 11.57
CA GLU A 578 -5.90 -16.49 12.35
C GLU A 578 -7.08 -17.18 11.65
N SER A 579 -7.77 -18.04 12.40
CA SER A 579 -9.00 -18.67 11.91
C SER A 579 -10.09 -17.62 11.73
N HIS A 580 -10.63 -17.50 10.53
CA HIS A 580 -11.63 -16.49 10.19
C HIS A 580 -12.90 -17.12 9.61
N ALA A 581 -14.00 -16.34 9.67
CA ALA A 581 -15.28 -16.72 9.09
C ALA A 581 -15.83 -15.56 8.23
N GLY A 582 -16.02 -15.87 6.95
CA GLY A 582 -16.46 -14.91 5.94
C GLY A 582 -15.37 -13.91 5.60
N GLY A 583 -15.78 -12.75 5.14
CA GLY A 583 -14.93 -11.61 4.83
C GLY A 583 -14.17 -11.62 3.51
N ARG A 584 -14.08 -12.78 2.84
CA ARG A 584 -13.70 -12.83 1.43
C ARG A 584 -14.73 -12.11 0.57
N TYR A 585 -14.29 -11.57 -0.57
CA TYR A 585 -15.22 -10.96 -1.53
C TYR A 585 -16.30 -11.97 -1.94
N LEU A 586 -17.54 -11.72 -1.48
CA LEU A 586 -18.72 -12.58 -1.67
C LEU A 586 -18.60 -14.03 -1.15
N SER A 587 -17.48 -14.40 -0.53
CA SER A 587 -17.09 -15.81 -0.36
C SER A 587 -16.70 -16.12 1.07
N HIS A 588 -16.46 -17.41 1.36
CA HIS A 588 -16.16 -17.89 2.70
C HIS A 588 -15.29 -19.16 2.62
N ASP A 589 -14.17 -19.15 3.32
CA ASP A 589 -13.20 -20.25 3.40
C ASP A 589 -13.62 -21.33 4.42
N ASP A 590 -13.05 -22.52 4.29
CA ASP A 590 -12.98 -23.45 5.44
C ASP A 590 -12.05 -22.82 6.51
N PRO A 591 -12.44 -22.75 7.81
CA PRO A 591 -11.70 -22.00 8.84
C PRO A 591 -10.37 -22.65 9.29
N ALA A 592 -9.80 -23.55 8.48
CA ALA A 592 -8.55 -24.25 8.76
C ALA A 592 -7.32 -23.42 8.37
N CYS A 593 -6.27 -23.47 9.19
CA CYS A 593 -5.00 -22.81 8.93
C CYS A 593 -3.93 -23.84 8.55
N MET A 594 -3.08 -23.50 7.57
CA MET A 594 -2.05 -24.38 7.03
C MET A 594 -0.65 -23.83 7.33
N PHE A 595 0.24 -24.67 7.85
CA PHE A 595 1.62 -24.27 8.20
C PHE A 595 2.67 -25.13 7.52
N ALA A 596 3.72 -24.47 7.02
CA ALA A 596 4.89 -25.14 6.47
C ALA A 596 5.79 -25.69 7.59
N LEU A 597 6.30 -26.91 7.39
CA LEU A 597 7.23 -27.57 8.33
C LEU A 597 8.62 -27.80 7.71
N GLY A 598 8.79 -27.55 6.41
CA GLY A 598 10.07 -27.64 5.72
C GLY A 598 10.76 -29.00 5.91
N SER A 599 11.98 -29.00 6.47
CA SER A 599 12.72 -30.23 6.79
C SER A 599 12.69 -30.62 8.27
N ALA A 600 11.92 -29.90 9.08
CA ALA A 600 11.84 -30.13 10.51
C ALA A 600 11.19 -31.49 10.82
N ALA A 601 11.73 -32.20 11.81
CA ALA A 601 11.09 -33.41 12.33
C ALA A 601 9.80 -33.08 13.09
N SER A 602 9.73 -31.87 13.64
CA SER A 602 8.56 -31.32 14.32
C SER A 602 8.71 -29.82 14.54
N ALA A 603 7.58 -29.12 14.65
CA ALA A 603 7.50 -27.73 15.09
C ALA A 603 6.62 -27.60 16.35
N THR A 604 6.66 -26.43 16.99
CA THR A 604 5.79 -26.12 18.14
C THR A 604 4.72 -25.15 17.69
N LEU A 605 3.45 -25.55 17.83
CA LEU A 605 2.29 -24.70 17.67
C LEU A 605 1.88 -24.15 19.03
N ARG A 606 1.56 -22.86 19.09
CA ARG A 606 0.76 -22.22 20.14
C ARG A 606 -0.55 -21.74 19.52
N ALA A 607 -1.67 -22.14 20.10
CA ALA A 607 -2.99 -21.63 19.78
C ALA A 607 -3.47 -20.73 20.93
N GLU A 608 -3.96 -19.53 20.61
CA GLU A 608 -4.47 -18.53 21.55
C GLU A 608 -5.89 -18.12 21.16
N TRP A 609 -6.85 -18.29 22.08
CA TRP A 609 -8.24 -17.92 21.89
C TRP A 609 -8.48 -16.44 22.29
N PRO A 610 -9.53 -15.79 21.76
CA PRO A 610 -9.89 -14.40 22.12
C PRO A 610 -10.05 -14.15 23.64
N ASP A 611 -10.43 -15.17 24.41
CA ASP A 611 -10.56 -15.10 25.87
C ASP A 611 -9.22 -15.22 26.65
N GLY A 612 -8.11 -15.44 25.93
CA GLY A 612 -6.76 -15.63 26.48
C GLY A 612 -6.41 -17.08 26.85
N SER A 613 -7.30 -18.04 26.62
CA SER A 613 -6.99 -19.46 26.75
C SER A 613 -5.91 -19.87 25.75
N MET A 614 -5.02 -20.78 26.13
CA MET A 614 -3.88 -21.18 25.30
C MET A 614 -3.64 -22.68 25.33
N LEU A 615 -3.23 -23.23 24.19
CA LEU A 615 -2.81 -24.62 24.02
C LEU A 615 -1.48 -24.67 23.25
N SER A 616 -0.54 -25.50 23.70
CA SER A 616 0.70 -25.79 22.95
C SER A 616 0.70 -27.23 22.44
N VAL A 617 0.97 -27.40 21.15
CA VAL A 617 0.94 -28.70 20.47
C VAL A 617 2.24 -28.89 19.69
N LYS A 618 2.75 -30.13 19.69
CA LYS A 618 3.86 -30.51 18.82
C LYS A 618 3.31 -30.94 17.46
N LEU A 619 3.68 -30.21 16.42
CA LEU A 619 3.33 -30.52 15.03
C LEU A 619 4.35 -31.49 14.44
N GLU A 620 3.87 -32.48 13.70
CA GLU A 620 4.67 -33.42 12.91
C GLU A 620 4.24 -33.33 11.44
N PRO A 621 5.18 -33.49 10.48
CA PRO A 621 4.91 -33.39 9.06
C PRO A 621 3.75 -34.25 8.51
N ASN A 622 2.93 -33.64 7.66
CA ASN A 622 1.83 -34.24 6.90
C ASN A 622 0.74 -34.80 7.80
N ARG A 623 0.24 -33.94 8.69
CA ARG A 623 -0.87 -34.28 9.59
C ARG A 623 -1.91 -33.18 9.63
N ILE A 624 -3.14 -33.60 9.83
CA ILE A 624 -4.28 -32.74 10.10
C ILE A 624 -4.55 -32.80 11.60
N TYR A 625 -4.70 -31.64 12.24
CA TYR A 625 -4.91 -31.48 13.68
C TYR A 625 -6.28 -30.85 13.94
N GLU A 626 -7.01 -31.40 14.91
CA GLU A 626 -8.19 -30.77 15.49
C GLU A 626 -7.95 -30.48 16.95
N LEU A 627 -7.95 -29.19 17.30
CA LEU A 627 -7.68 -28.71 18.65
C LEU A 627 -8.97 -28.53 19.45
N GLN A 628 -8.91 -28.75 20.76
CA GLN A 628 -10.00 -28.46 21.69
C GLN A 628 -9.62 -27.27 22.57
N LYS A 629 -10.56 -26.31 22.72
CA LYS A 629 -10.42 -25.16 23.63
C LYS A 629 -10.16 -25.68 25.07
N PRO A 630 -9.07 -25.28 25.74
CA PRO A 630 -8.82 -25.66 27.12
C PRO A 630 -9.86 -25.05 28.09
N LEU A 631 -10.19 -25.77 29.17
CA LEU A 631 -11.16 -25.31 30.17
C LEU A 631 -10.64 -24.20 31.11
N ALA A 632 -9.35 -23.87 31.07
CA ALA A 632 -8.75 -22.88 31.96
C ALA A 632 -7.95 -21.85 31.16
N ALA A 633 -8.31 -20.58 31.30
CA ALA A 633 -7.57 -19.47 30.73
C ALA A 633 -6.15 -19.41 31.31
N GLY A 634 -5.15 -19.46 30.43
CA GLY A 634 -3.80 -19.03 30.78
C GLY A 634 -3.83 -17.52 31.03
N LYS A 635 -3.05 -17.01 32.00
CA LYS A 635 -2.86 -15.56 32.05
C LYS A 635 -1.93 -15.16 30.92
N ARG A 636 -2.42 -14.31 30.02
CA ARG A 636 -1.59 -13.65 29.02
C ARG A 636 -0.45 -12.92 29.73
N GLY A 637 0.80 -13.31 29.44
CA GLY A 637 1.96 -12.53 29.83
C GLY A 637 2.06 -11.33 28.92
N SER A 638 2.03 -10.11 29.46
CA SER A 638 2.44 -8.94 28.69
C SER A 638 3.96 -8.97 28.57
N GLU A 639 4.50 -9.13 27.37
CA GLU A 639 5.92 -8.86 27.18
C GLU A 639 6.19 -7.38 27.48
N PRO A 640 7.19 -7.05 28.32
CA PRO A 640 7.56 -5.66 28.54
C PRO A 640 8.04 -5.07 27.21
N LEU A 641 7.46 -3.94 26.80
CA LEU A 641 7.93 -3.22 25.62
C LEU A 641 9.41 -2.87 25.80
N PRO A 642 10.25 -3.09 24.78
CA PRO A 642 11.65 -2.69 24.83
C PRO A 642 11.74 -1.18 25.05
N ARG A 643 12.75 -0.73 25.81
CA ARG A 643 13.03 0.70 25.95
C ARG A 643 13.48 1.23 24.59
N PRO A 644 12.85 2.29 24.04
CA PRO A 644 13.21 2.79 22.74
C PRO A 644 14.61 3.42 22.73
N TRP A 645 15.32 3.30 21.61
CA TRP A 645 16.64 3.91 21.40
C TRP A 645 16.59 5.44 21.45
N PHE A 646 15.48 6.05 21.06
CA PHE A 646 15.30 7.49 21.10
C PHE A 646 14.04 7.88 21.87
N THR A 647 14.13 8.99 22.61
CA THR A 647 12.98 9.63 23.24
C THR A 647 12.81 11.03 22.67
N GLU A 648 11.60 11.34 22.19
CA GLU A 648 11.27 12.70 21.73
C GLU A 648 11.29 13.68 22.91
N MET A 649 12.11 14.72 22.80
CA MET A 649 12.15 15.84 23.73
C MET A 649 11.01 16.82 23.40
N PRO A 650 10.24 17.31 24.38
CA PRO A 650 9.18 18.28 24.12
C PRO A 650 9.77 19.59 23.56
N VAL A 651 9.54 19.87 22.27
CA VAL A 651 9.91 21.14 21.64
C VAL A 651 8.66 21.99 21.44
N LEU A 652 8.60 23.14 22.11
CA LEU A 652 7.54 24.14 21.90
C LEU A 652 7.88 25.00 20.68
N GLY A 653 7.75 24.42 19.48
CA GLY A 653 7.98 25.12 18.23
C GLY A 653 6.88 24.84 17.21
N LYS A 654 5.88 25.72 17.12
CA LYS A 654 4.91 25.72 16.01
C LYS A 654 5.27 26.84 15.05
N ARG A 655 5.55 26.49 13.79
CA ARG A 655 5.61 27.46 12.69
C ARG A 655 4.29 27.49 11.93
N ASN A 656 4.10 28.54 11.13
CA ASN A 656 2.98 28.57 10.19
C ASN A 656 3.24 27.58 9.04
N LYS A 657 2.18 26.92 8.56
CA LYS A 657 2.23 26.10 7.35
C LYS A 657 2.64 26.96 6.15
N ALA A 658 3.35 26.39 5.18
CA ALA A 658 3.81 27.13 4.02
C ALA A 658 2.64 27.57 3.15
N ALA A 659 2.78 28.74 2.50
CA ALA A 659 1.89 29.10 1.41
C ALA A 659 2.25 28.23 0.21
N THR A 660 1.26 27.51 -0.30
CA THR A 660 1.42 26.51 -1.36
C THR A 660 1.54 27.20 -2.71
N TYR A 661 2.59 26.87 -3.47
CA TYR A 661 2.75 27.31 -4.86
C TYR A 661 2.52 26.14 -5.81
N ASN A 662 1.64 26.32 -6.79
CA ASN A 662 1.32 25.27 -7.76
C ASN A 662 2.33 25.31 -8.91
N ASP A 663 3.36 24.44 -8.86
CA ASP A 663 4.40 24.37 -9.89
C ASP A 663 3.86 23.99 -11.28
N TRP A 664 2.77 23.21 -11.34
CA TRP A 664 2.16 22.78 -12.61
C TRP A 664 1.37 23.88 -13.32
N GLU A 665 1.00 24.98 -12.64
CA GLU A 665 0.49 26.18 -13.33
C GLU A 665 1.58 26.87 -14.16
N ARG A 666 2.84 26.76 -13.75
CA ARG A 666 3.98 27.32 -14.48
C ARG A 666 4.49 26.39 -15.55
N GLN A 667 4.68 25.12 -15.19
CA GLN A 667 5.21 24.09 -16.09
C GLN A 667 4.24 22.90 -16.04
N PRO A 668 3.24 22.85 -16.94
CA PRO A 668 2.17 21.85 -16.90
C PRO A 668 2.64 20.40 -16.87
N LEU A 669 3.78 20.10 -17.51
CA LEU A 669 4.39 18.77 -17.54
C LEU A 669 5.62 18.63 -16.63
N ALA A 670 5.70 19.44 -15.56
CA ALA A 670 6.72 19.26 -14.54
C ALA A 670 6.59 17.87 -13.91
N LEU A 671 7.72 17.16 -13.80
CA LEU A 671 7.75 15.78 -13.28
C LEU A 671 7.60 15.74 -11.74
N ARG A 672 7.83 16.87 -11.05
CA ARG A 672 7.65 17.04 -9.61
C ARG A 672 7.65 18.52 -9.23
N SER A 673 7.22 18.82 -8.01
CA SER A 673 7.33 20.14 -7.40
C SER A 673 8.73 20.43 -6.88
N LEU A 674 9.17 21.67 -7.02
CA LEU A 674 10.49 22.18 -6.61
C LEU A 674 10.39 23.47 -5.78
N SER A 675 9.17 23.99 -5.56
CA SER A 675 8.95 25.26 -4.85
C SER A 675 9.13 25.20 -3.33
N GLU A 676 9.14 24.00 -2.73
CA GLU A 676 9.27 23.80 -1.27
C GLU A 676 10.53 22.98 -0.91
N PRO A 677 11.75 23.54 -1.06
CA PRO A 677 12.99 22.79 -0.81
C PRO A 677 13.41 22.71 0.67
N GLY A 678 12.77 23.45 1.57
CA GLY A 678 13.11 23.51 2.99
C GLY A 678 11.98 23.06 3.92
N PRO A 679 12.15 23.13 5.24
CA PRO A 679 13.20 23.89 5.93
C PRO A 679 14.54 23.15 6.01
N ALA A 680 15.62 23.92 5.85
CA ALA A 680 16.94 23.49 6.33
C ALA A 680 17.04 23.72 7.85
N ILE A 681 17.81 22.87 8.54
CA ILE A 681 18.15 23.03 9.97
C ILE A 681 19.66 22.82 10.15
N VAL A 682 20.29 23.58 11.04
CA VAL A 682 21.70 23.37 11.43
C VAL A 682 21.87 23.49 12.93
N SER A 683 22.79 22.70 13.47
CA SER A 683 23.24 22.74 14.88
C SER A 683 24.41 23.70 15.04
N LEU A 684 24.42 24.48 16.12
CA LEU A 684 25.45 25.48 16.43
C LEU A 684 25.37 25.89 17.90
N ASP A 685 26.49 26.28 18.50
CA ASP A 685 26.53 26.89 19.84
C ASP A 685 26.56 28.42 19.68
N VAL A 686 25.41 29.09 19.82
CA VAL A 686 25.29 30.50 19.43
C VAL A 686 25.81 31.47 20.48
N ASP A 687 25.84 31.06 21.74
CA ASP A 687 26.25 31.88 22.88
C ASP A 687 27.54 31.38 23.55
N GLN A 688 28.16 30.33 23.01
CA GLN A 688 29.39 29.73 23.48
C GLN A 688 29.27 29.18 24.91
N ASP A 689 28.07 28.79 25.33
CA ASP A 689 27.84 28.14 26.63
C ASP A 689 28.08 26.62 26.58
N GLY A 690 28.34 26.11 25.38
CA GLY A 690 28.67 24.73 25.08
C GLY A 690 27.46 23.80 24.91
N TRP A 691 26.24 24.31 25.01
CA TRP A 691 25.03 23.59 24.64
C TRP A 691 24.72 23.83 23.16
N VAL A 692 24.25 22.79 22.48
CA VAL A 692 23.91 22.89 21.06
C VAL A 692 22.52 23.50 20.89
N ASP A 693 22.44 24.58 20.12
CA ASP A 693 21.22 25.24 19.66
C ASP A 693 20.86 24.82 18.22
N LEU A 694 19.66 25.18 17.78
CA LEU A 694 19.19 24.89 16.41
C LEU A 694 18.77 26.17 15.69
N LEU A 695 19.32 26.39 14.49
CA LEU A 695 18.83 27.42 13.57
C LEU A 695 18.02 26.77 12.45
N VAL A 696 16.79 27.26 12.26
CA VAL A 696 15.81 26.72 11.31
C VAL A 696 15.51 27.77 10.24
N GLY A 697 15.55 27.33 8.98
CA GLY A 697 15.31 28.16 7.80
C GLY A 697 13.91 28.77 7.73
N GLY A 698 13.83 30.06 7.44
CA GLY A 698 12.58 30.80 7.26
C GLY A 698 11.86 30.50 5.94
N LYS A 699 10.53 30.68 5.92
CA LYS A 699 9.74 30.73 4.68
C LYS A 699 9.76 32.16 4.15
N ARG A 700 9.38 32.37 2.88
CA ARG A 700 9.27 33.72 2.31
C ARG A 700 8.41 34.61 3.21
N GLY A 701 8.94 35.77 3.59
CA GLY A 701 8.24 36.71 4.47
C GLY A 701 8.36 36.40 5.97
N GLU A 702 8.99 35.28 6.36
CA GLU A 702 9.26 34.92 7.75
C GLU A 702 10.74 35.11 8.08
N PRO A 703 11.10 35.49 9.32
CA PRO A 703 12.50 35.47 9.77
C PRO A 703 13.02 34.03 9.95
N LEU A 704 14.33 33.88 10.16
CA LEU A 704 14.89 32.61 10.64
C LEU A 704 14.42 32.35 12.08
N THR A 705 14.34 31.08 12.47
CA THR A 705 13.97 30.68 13.84
C THR A 705 15.16 30.06 14.55
N LEU A 706 15.59 30.64 15.66
CA LEU A 706 16.54 30.06 16.60
C LEU A 706 15.76 29.33 17.70
N LEU A 707 16.07 28.07 17.92
CA LEU A 707 15.68 27.31 19.10
C LEU A 707 16.92 27.26 20.00
N GLN A 708 16.95 28.12 21.01
CA GLN A 708 18.08 28.20 21.93
C GLN A 708 17.87 27.20 23.08
N ASN A 709 18.85 26.34 23.32
CA ASN A 709 18.77 25.27 24.31
C ASN A 709 18.73 25.86 25.73
N GLN A 710 17.69 25.50 26.49
CA GLN A 710 17.49 25.92 27.89
C GLN A 710 17.89 24.81 28.86
N ARG A 711 18.78 23.91 28.43
CA ARG A 711 19.30 22.76 29.19
C ARG A 711 18.15 21.79 29.47
N THR A 712 17.88 21.48 30.74
CA THR A 712 16.80 20.56 31.14
C THR A 712 15.38 21.09 30.87
N ASN A 713 15.22 22.36 30.47
CA ASN A 713 13.91 23.02 30.32
C ASN A 713 13.44 23.12 28.86
N GLY A 714 14.00 22.35 27.93
CA GLY A 714 13.58 22.41 26.52
C GLY A 714 14.34 23.45 25.71
N PHE A 715 13.72 23.89 24.61
CA PHE A 715 14.24 24.98 23.77
C PHE A 715 13.38 26.24 23.90
N GLN A 716 14.03 27.40 23.88
CA GLN A 716 13.36 28.69 23.75
C GLN A 716 13.41 29.16 22.30
N GLN A 717 12.23 29.37 21.71
CA GLN A 717 12.11 29.88 20.33
C GLN A 717 12.30 31.40 20.26
N ARG A 718 13.12 31.86 19.31
CA ARG A 718 13.33 33.28 18.99
C ARG A 718 13.49 33.49 17.48
N SER A 719 12.89 34.56 16.95
CA SER A 719 13.13 34.99 15.57
C SER A 719 14.46 35.73 15.43
N ILE A 720 15.22 35.42 14.37
CA ILE A 720 16.53 36.04 14.07
C ILE A 720 16.46 36.84 12.77
N GLY A 721 16.96 38.07 12.84
CA GLY A 721 17.08 38.95 11.67
C GLY A 721 15.73 39.44 11.11
N GLN A 722 15.75 39.81 9.84
CA GLN A 722 14.57 40.26 9.09
C GLN A 722 13.90 39.08 8.36
N ALA A 723 12.68 39.30 7.88
CA ALA A 723 11.99 38.37 7.00
C ALA A 723 12.87 37.99 5.80
N VAL A 724 12.99 36.68 5.53
CA VAL A 724 13.75 36.21 4.38
C VAL A 724 12.99 36.53 3.10
N PRO A 725 13.71 36.95 2.03
CA PRO A 725 13.06 37.37 0.79
C PRO A 725 12.40 36.20 0.06
N ARG A 726 12.85 34.97 0.33
CA ARG A 726 12.46 33.72 -0.34
C ARG A 726 12.62 32.55 0.63
N GLY A 727 12.05 31.39 0.31
CA GLY A 727 12.22 30.18 1.12
C GLY A 727 13.68 29.74 1.20
N VAL A 728 14.13 29.35 2.40
CA VAL A 728 15.48 28.83 2.63
C VAL A 728 15.59 27.39 2.11
N ALA A 729 16.52 27.15 1.19
CA ALA A 729 16.73 25.85 0.55
C ALA A 729 17.88 25.05 1.17
N ALA A 730 18.94 25.73 1.63
CA ALA A 730 20.10 25.11 2.28
C ALA A 730 20.73 26.07 3.29
N MET A 731 21.40 25.52 4.31
CA MET A 731 22.18 26.30 5.28
C MET A 731 23.47 25.58 5.65
N LEU A 732 24.50 26.36 5.98
CA LEU A 732 25.76 25.88 6.56
C LEU A 732 26.04 26.67 7.84
N ALA A 733 26.37 25.98 8.93
CA ALA A 733 26.87 26.62 10.15
C ALA A 733 28.36 26.94 10.00
N LEU A 734 28.80 28.12 10.47
CA LEU A 734 30.17 28.59 10.43
C LEU A 734 30.60 28.99 11.84
N ASN A 735 31.69 28.40 12.34
CA ASN A 735 32.27 28.77 13.62
C ASN A 735 33.20 29.99 13.45
N GLY A 736 32.78 31.15 13.95
CA GLY A 736 33.57 32.38 13.98
C GLY A 736 34.03 32.75 15.39
N GLY A 737 35.23 33.35 15.50
CA GLY A 737 35.84 33.72 16.80
C GLY A 737 35.08 34.76 17.64
N GLU A 738 34.11 35.50 17.07
CA GLU A 738 33.27 36.50 17.77
C GLU A 738 31.75 36.23 17.65
N GLY A 739 31.35 34.96 17.57
CA GLY A 739 29.95 34.52 17.56
C GLY A 739 29.62 33.61 16.38
N ALA A 740 28.52 32.86 16.49
CA ALA A 740 28.12 31.92 15.45
C ALA A 740 27.57 32.63 14.20
N MET A 741 27.96 32.15 13.03
CA MET A 741 27.48 32.63 11.74
C MET A 741 26.81 31.47 10.99
N ALA A 742 25.82 31.78 10.15
CA ALA A 742 25.20 30.80 9.27
C ALA A 742 25.13 31.34 7.85
N MET A 743 25.52 30.53 6.88
CA MET A 743 25.32 30.84 5.47
C MET A 743 23.98 30.26 5.02
N VAL A 744 23.14 31.08 4.41
CA VAL A 744 21.73 30.80 4.11
C VAL A 744 21.49 30.97 2.61
N ALA A 745 21.13 29.90 1.92
CA ALA A 745 20.78 29.90 0.50
C ALA A 745 19.27 29.88 0.28
N PHE A 746 18.84 30.58 -0.77
CA PHE A 746 17.43 30.80 -1.09
C PHE A 746 16.97 30.06 -2.35
N SER A 747 15.72 29.61 -2.35
CA SER A 747 15.02 29.12 -3.54
C SER A 747 14.52 30.28 -4.41
N ASN A 748 14.68 30.22 -5.72
CA ASN A 748 14.12 31.21 -6.65
C ASN A 748 12.99 30.67 -7.53
N HIS A 749 12.57 29.42 -7.32
CA HIS A 749 11.65 28.69 -8.20
C HIS A 749 10.29 29.39 -8.33
N ALA A 750 9.58 29.62 -7.21
CA ALA A 750 8.25 30.21 -7.20
C ALA A 750 8.20 31.67 -7.73
N GLU A 751 9.30 32.42 -7.76
CA GLU A 751 9.28 33.85 -8.08
C GLU A 751 9.63 34.20 -9.54
N ALA A 752 10.20 33.27 -10.31
CA ALA A 752 10.68 33.49 -11.70
C ALA A 752 11.73 34.61 -11.86
N SER A 753 12.09 35.31 -10.78
CA SER A 753 13.03 36.43 -10.78
C SER A 753 14.36 35.95 -10.20
N SER A 754 15.45 36.14 -10.95
CA SER A 754 16.79 35.98 -10.38
C SER A 754 17.20 37.17 -9.51
N ARG A 755 16.53 38.34 -9.63
CA ARG A 755 16.95 39.57 -8.96
C ARG A 755 16.88 39.49 -7.44
N GLY A 756 17.99 39.80 -6.77
CA GLY A 756 18.09 39.82 -5.30
C GLY A 756 19.12 38.83 -4.76
N PRO A 757 19.19 38.67 -3.43
CA PRO A 757 20.15 37.77 -2.79
C PRO A 757 19.80 36.30 -3.05
N ALA A 758 20.84 35.54 -3.39
CA ALA A 758 20.81 34.08 -3.53
C ALA A 758 21.44 33.40 -2.31
N ILE A 759 22.49 33.99 -1.75
CA ILE A 759 23.16 33.52 -0.52
C ILE A 759 23.38 34.71 0.41
N ARG A 760 23.07 34.53 1.69
CA ARG A 760 23.35 35.48 2.77
C ARG A 760 24.20 34.85 3.85
N LEU A 761 25.08 35.65 4.43
CA LEU A 761 25.75 35.36 5.68
C LEU A 761 24.96 36.03 6.82
N VAL A 762 24.58 35.27 7.85
CA VAL A 762 23.73 35.73 8.96
C VAL A 762 24.45 35.51 10.29
N GLN A 763 24.53 36.55 11.12
CA GLN A 763 25.08 36.47 12.47
C GLN A 763 24.00 36.07 13.48
N VAL A 764 24.28 35.08 14.32
CA VAL A 764 23.34 34.53 15.31
C VAL A 764 23.94 34.72 16.72
N PRO A 765 23.18 35.18 17.72
CA PRO A 765 21.76 35.59 17.69
C PRO A 765 21.53 37.07 17.29
N ARG A 766 22.57 37.82 16.90
CA ARG A 766 22.49 39.28 16.71
C ARG A 766 21.63 39.71 15.51
N GLY A 767 21.48 38.86 14.49
CA GLY A 767 20.65 39.09 13.31
C GLY A 767 21.27 39.98 12.23
N GLY A 768 22.58 40.24 12.27
CA GLY A 768 23.29 40.95 11.20
C GLY A 768 23.32 40.11 9.91
N VAL A 769 23.22 40.75 8.74
CA VAL A 769 23.13 40.07 7.44
C VAL A 769 24.06 40.73 6.42
N ALA A 770 24.77 39.91 5.63
CA ALA A 770 25.53 40.34 4.46
C ALA A 770 25.19 39.46 3.24
N ASP A 771 25.00 40.05 2.07
CA ASP A 771 24.76 39.30 0.84
C ASP A 771 26.10 38.77 0.28
N VAL A 772 26.21 37.45 0.09
CA VAL A 772 27.41 36.77 -0.45
C VAL A 772 27.28 36.60 -1.97
N LEU A 773 26.11 36.18 -2.43
CA LEU A 773 25.79 35.99 -3.85
C LEU A 773 24.45 36.63 -4.16
N THR A 774 24.37 37.35 -5.28
CA THR A 774 23.13 37.96 -5.77
C THR A 774 22.89 37.59 -7.23
N ASN A 775 21.65 37.68 -7.68
CA ASN A 775 21.25 37.55 -9.09
C ASN A 775 21.53 36.16 -9.71
N PHE A 776 21.57 35.11 -8.90
CA PHE A 776 21.72 33.73 -9.37
C PHE A 776 20.43 33.21 -10.02
N THR A 777 20.54 32.58 -11.19
CA THR A 777 19.41 32.25 -12.06
C THR A 777 18.72 30.93 -11.72
N ALA A 778 19.33 30.09 -10.89
CA ALA A 778 18.77 28.81 -10.46
C ALA A 778 18.48 28.77 -8.96
N THR A 779 17.56 27.90 -8.55
CA THR A 779 17.42 27.50 -7.16
C THR A 779 18.69 26.78 -6.75
N ILE A 780 19.27 27.17 -5.61
CA ILE A 780 20.41 26.47 -5.02
C ILE A 780 19.89 25.19 -4.35
N GLY A 781 20.48 24.05 -4.69
CA GLY A 781 20.14 22.76 -4.08
C GLY A 781 21.17 22.28 -3.07
N ALA A 782 22.44 22.67 -3.24
CA ALA A 782 23.52 22.25 -2.36
C ALA A 782 24.55 23.37 -2.16
N LEU A 783 25.13 23.39 -0.97
CA LEU A 783 26.29 24.19 -0.61
C LEU A 783 27.31 23.27 0.04
N ALA A 784 28.59 23.46 -0.27
CA ALA A 784 29.68 22.75 0.40
C ALA A 784 30.88 23.68 0.58
N LEU A 785 31.51 23.59 1.75
CA LEU A 785 32.76 24.27 2.05
C LEU A 785 33.91 23.26 2.03
N GLY A 786 35.02 23.65 1.41
CA GLY A 786 36.24 22.86 1.37
C GLY A 786 37.39 23.68 0.81
N ASP A 787 38.61 23.38 1.25
CA ASP A 787 39.83 24.03 0.76
C ASP A 787 40.16 23.48 -0.64
N ALA A 788 39.64 24.12 -1.68
CA ALA A 788 39.75 23.61 -3.04
C ALA A 788 41.15 23.85 -3.60
N ASP A 789 41.79 24.97 -3.30
CA ASP A 789 43.09 25.34 -3.85
C ASP A 789 44.30 25.10 -2.92
N GLY A 790 44.06 24.65 -1.70
CA GLY A 790 45.05 24.17 -0.74
C GLY A 790 45.74 25.30 0.03
N ASP A 791 45.10 26.47 0.14
CA ASP A 791 45.66 27.64 0.82
C ASP A 791 45.30 27.72 2.32
N GLY A 792 44.45 26.79 2.79
CA GLY A 792 44.05 26.62 4.18
C GLY A 792 42.79 27.38 4.57
N ASP A 793 42.18 28.16 3.67
CA ASP A 793 40.86 28.71 3.89
C ASP A 793 39.75 27.83 3.24
N GLN A 794 38.48 28.15 3.51
CA GLN A 794 37.35 27.32 3.03
C GLN A 794 36.67 27.97 1.82
N ASP A 795 36.79 27.35 0.66
CA ASP A 795 36.13 27.77 -0.58
C ASP A 795 34.68 27.28 -0.64
N LEU A 796 33.84 28.03 -1.35
CA LEU A 796 32.41 27.76 -1.44
C LEU A 796 32.02 27.19 -2.80
N PHE A 797 31.53 25.95 -2.79
CA PHE A 797 30.78 25.39 -3.91
C PHE A 797 29.28 25.75 -3.81
N VAL A 798 28.70 26.20 -4.93
CA VAL A 798 27.27 26.52 -5.06
C VAL A 798 26.66 25.67 -6.17
N GLY A 799 25.87 24.68 -5.78
CA GLY A 799 25.19 23.75 -6.69
C GLY A 799 23.80 24.23 -7.09
N GLY A 800 23.59 24.45 -8.39
CA GLY A 800 22.27 24.76 -8.95
C GLY A 800 21.42 23.50 -9.09
N ARG A 801 20.18 23.54 -8.57
CA ARG A 801 19.21 22.44 -8.66
C ARG A 801 18.29 22.56 -9.85
N ALA A 802 17.66 23.72 -10.06
CA ALA A 802 16.71 23.91 -11.14
C ALA A 802 16.52 25.39 -11.49
N ALA A 803 16.38 25.68 -12.78
CA ALA A 803 15.88 26.96 -13.25
C ALA A 803 14.34 26.93 -13.36
N PRO A 804 13.63 28.03 -13.05
CA PRO A 804 12.17 28.02 -13.08
C PRO A 804 11.61 27.72 -14.49
N GLY A 805 10.66 26.78 -14.58
CA GLY A 805 10.02 26.38 -15.85
C GLY A 805 10.86 25.46 -16.74
N LYS A 806 12.05 25.03 -16.30
CA LYS A 806 13.01 24.31 -17.14
C LYS A 806 13.32 22.89 -16.69
N HIS A 807 12.64 22.36 -15.68
CA HIS A 807 12.94 21.01 -15.18
C HIS A 807 12.62 19.95 -16.27
N PRO A 808 13.51 18.98 -16.59
CA PRO A 808 14.75 18.60 -15.90
C PRO A 808 16.06 19.09 -16.57
N GLU A 809 16.07 20.24 -17.26
CA GLU A 809 17.29 20.81 -17.86
C GLU A 809 18.33 21.17 -16.77
N PRO A 810 19.63 20.82 -16.96
CA PRO A 810 20.69 21.14 -16.01
C PRO A 810 20.75 22.63 -15.62
N ALA A 811 20.98 22.88 -14.33
CA ALA A 811 21.10 24.23 -13.78
C ALA A 811 22.58 24.62 -13.61
N PRO A 812 22.93 25.91 -13.78
CA PRO A 812 24.31 26.37 -13.60
C PRO A 812 24.77 26.17 -12.15
N SER A 813 26.02 25.75 -11.97
CA SER A 813 26.71 25.68 -10.68
C SER A 813 28.02 26.47 -10.72
N MET A 814 28.60 26.82 -9.57
CA MET A 814 29.84 27.59 -9.51
C MET A 814 30.71 27.26 -8.29
N LEU A 815 31.98 27.64 -8.38
CA LEU A 815 32.91 27.68 -7.26
C LEU A 815 33.29 29.14 -6.97
N MET A 816 33.31 29.52 -5.70
CA MET A 816 33.79 30.80 -5.22
C MET A 816 34.99 30.54 -4.32
N LEU A 817 36.16 31.08 -4.69
CA LEU A 817 37.34 31.01 -3.84
C LEU A 817 37.21 32.03 -2.70
N ASN A 818 37.64 31.66 -1.51
CA ASN A 818 37.73 32.58 -0.41
C ASN A 818 39.09 33.30 -0.44
N ASP A 819 39.08 34.59 -0.12
CA ASP A 819 40.28 35.44 -0.05
C ASP A 819 40.13 36.31 1.20
N ASP A 820 40.62 35.80 2.33
CA ASP A 820 40.54 36.44 3.65
C ASP A 820 39.09 36.83 4.07
N GLY A 821 38.12 35.96 3.78
CA GLY A 821 36.70 36.13 4.11
C GLY A 821 35.86 36.77 3.00
N LEU A 822 36.45 37.06 1.84
CA LEU A 822 35.75 37.54 0.65
C LEU A 822 35.63 36.42 -0.39
N PHE A 823 34.39 35.99 -0.70
CA PHE A 823 34.15 34.99 -1.74
C PHE A 823 34.17 35.60 -3.16
N VAL A 824 35.04 35.09 -4.03
CA VAL A 824 35.23 35.53 -5.42
C VAL A 824 35.00 34.37 -6.40
N VAL A 825 34.21 34.59 -7.45
CA VAL A 825 33.88 33.54 -8.43
C VAL A 825 35.12 33.05 -9.20
N ALA A 826 35.35 31.73 -9.17
CA ALA A 826 36.35 31.06 -9.99
C ALA A 826 35.82 30.84 -11.42
N GLU A 827 35.94 31.86 -12.28
CA GLU A 827 35.34 31.89 -13.63
C GLU A 827 35.70 30.71 -14.55
N LYS A 828 36.92 30.18 -14.44
CA LYS A 828 37.36 29.04 -15.27
C LYS A 828 36.70 27.74 -14.81
N ALA A 829 36.73 27.48 -13.50
CA ALA A 829 36.13 26.31 -12.89
C ALA A 829 34.59 26.32 -13.02
N SER A 830 33.98 27.47 -12.76
CA SER A 830 32.52 27.64 -12.86
C SER A 830 31.98 27.41 -14.27
N ARG A 831 32.78 27.66 -15.32
CA ARG A 831 32.41 27.28 -16.69
C ARG A 831 32.33 25.77 -16.90
N GLN A 832 33.16 24.99 -16.22
CA GLN A 832 33.13 23.51 -16.28
C GLN A 832 31.90 22.95 -15.54
N LEU A 833 31.41 23.67 -14.53
CA LEU A 833 30.26 23.28 -13.72
C LEU A 833 28.90 23.76 -14.27
N LYS A 834 28.88 24.42 -15.43
CA LYS A 834 27.65 25.03 -15.98
C LYS A 834 26.59 23.98 -16.37
N GLU A 835 27.02 22.81 -16.83
CA GLU A 835 26.15 21.70 -17.25
C GLU A 835 26.32 20.49 -16.29
N LEU A 836 26.57 20.78 -15.02
CA LEU A 836 26.87 19.76 -14.01
C LEU A 836 25.70 18.78 -13.81
N GLY A 837 24.48 19.31 -13.74
CA GLY A 837 23.25 18.56 -13.49
C GLY A 837 22.29 19.33 -12.57
N LEU A 838 21.32 18.61 -12.01
CA LEU A 838 20.35 19.13 -11.02
C LEU A 838 20.87 18.81 -9.61
N CYS A 839 21.71 19.67 -9.02
CA CYS A 839 22.44 19.35 -7.79
C CYS A 839 21.54 19.27 -6.55
N VAL A 840 21.69 18.23 -5.74
CA VAL A 840 20.93 18.02 -4.49
C VAL A 840 21.79 17.84 -3.24
N GLY A 841 23.05 17.44 -3.41
CA GLY A 841 24.00 17.25 -2.33
C GLY A 841 25.41 17.49 -2.85
N ALA A 842 26.27 18.04 -2.00
CA ALA A 842 27.67 18.26 -2.31
C ALA A 842 28.50 18.14 -1.03
N ALA A 843 29.72 17.63 -1.16
CA ALA A 843 30.67 17.52 -0.06
C ALA A 843 32.09 17.52 -0.60
N TRP A 844 33.05 17.84 0.26
CA TRP A 844 34.47 17.70 0.00
C TRP A 844 35.01 16.55 0.84
N ALA A 845 35.72 15.61 0.21
CA ALA A 845 36.29 14.46 0.91
C ALA A 845 37.57 14.00 0.22
N ASP A 846 38.57 13.60 1.00
CA ASP A 846 39.76 12.93 0.46
C ASP A 846 39.40 11.49 0.10
N LEU A 847 39.28 11.20 -1.20
CA LEU A 847 38.88 9.89 -1.70
C LEU A 847 40.04 8.92 -1.86
N ASN A 848 41.26 9.45 -2.00
CA ASN A 848 42.44 8.68 -2.41
C ASN A 848 43.57 8.66 -1.36
N GLY A 849 43.38 9.36 -0.23
CA GLY A 849 44.32 9.40 0.89
C GLY A 849 45.51 10.34 0.67
N ASP A 850 45.45 11.27 -0.29
CA ASP A 850 46.53 12.22 -0.58
C ASP A 850 46.47 13.51 0.26
N ASN A 851 45.52 13.61 1.19
CA ASN A 851 45.19 14.76 2.02
C ASN A 851 44.70 15.98 1.22
N ARG A 852 44.19 15.79 0.01
CA ARG A 852 43.43 16.81 -0.72
C ARG A 852 42.02 16.32 -0.94
N ALA A 853 41.06 17.19 -0.67
CA ALA A 853 39.67 16.84 -0.81
C ALA A 853 39.23 16.97 -2.28
N GLU A 854 38.53 15.96 -2.78
CA GLU A 854 37.77 16.03 -4.03
C GLU A 854 36.36 16.55 -3.78
N LEU A 855 35.84 17.33 -4.73
CA LEU A 855 34.46 17.77 -4.74
C LEU A 855 33.56 16.63 -5.23
N LEU A 856 32.63 16.20 -4.40
CA LEU A 856 31.58 15.26 -4.73
C LEU A 856 30.26 16.00 -4.91
N VAL A 857 29.49 15.65 -5.95
CA VAL A 857 28.17 16.24 -6.22
C VAL A 857 27.18 15.18 -6.66
N ALA A 858 26.05 15.09 -5.95
CA ALA A 858 24.92 14.25 -6.34
C ALA A 858 23.89 15.06 -7.15
N CYS A 859 23.43 14.50 -8.28
CA CYS A 859 22.50 15.16 -9.20
C CYS A 859 21.23 14.33 -9.45
N GLU A 860 20.05 14.94 -9.41
CA GLU A 860 18.83 14.31 -9.95
C GLU A 860 18.98 14.04 -11.44
N TRP A 861 18.36 12.94 -11.90
CA TRP A 861 18.43 12.50 -13.28
C TRP A 861 19.87 12.29 -13.78
N GLY A 862 20.76 11.81 -12.90
CA GLY A 862 22.19 11.67 -13.19
C GLY A 862 22.94 10.87 -12.14
N SER A 863 24.26 10.80 -12.28
CA SER A 863 25.14 10.12 -11.33
C SER A 863 25.64 11.05 -10.23
N VAL A 864 26.27 10.46 -9.21
CA VAL A 864 27.23 11.21 -8.40
C VAL A 864 28.45 11.53 -9.27
N ARG A 865 28.98 12.74 -9.16
CA ARG A 865 30.15 13.22 -9.90
C ARG A 865 31.25 13.61 -8.93
N ALA A 866 32.50 13.32 -9.29
CA ALA A 866 33.67 13.60 -8.47
C ALA A 866 34.67 14.45 -9.24
N PHE A 867 35.23 15.48 -8.60
CA PHE A 867 36.18 16.40 -9.23
C PHE A 867 37.38 16.66 -8.33
N ALA A 868 38.57 16.41 -8.86
CA ALA A 868 39.81 16.89 -8.26
C ALA A 868 40.12 18.31 -8.73
N TRP A 869 40.61 19.16 -7.83
CA TRP A 869 41.12 20.47 -8.20
C TRP A 869 42.60 20.39 -8.59
N ARG A 870 42.92 20.71 -9.85
CA ARG A 870 44.30 20.75 -10.35
C ARG A 870 44.51 21.92 -11.30
N ASN A 871 45.60 22.67 -11.09
CA ASN A 871 45.98 23.80 -11.96
C ASN A 871 44.86 24.84 -12.14
N ARG A 872 44.17 25.19 -11.05
CA ARG A 872 43.03 26.14 -11.03
C ARG A 872 41.87 25.72 -11.95
N ALA A 873 41.60 24.43 -12.03
CA ALA A 873 40.52 23.85 -12.81
C ALA A 873 40.09 22.51 -12.21
N PHE A 874 38.88 22.06 -12.55
CA PHE A 874 38.43 20.73 -12.17
C PHE A 874 38.86 19.69 -13.21
N GLU A 875 39.36 18.56 -12.70
CA GLU A 875 39.54 17.29 -13.40
C GLU A 875 38.48 16.32 -12.89
N GLU A 876 37.69 15.75 -13.79
CA GLU A 876 36.59 14.86 -13.40
C GLU A 876 37.07 13.42 -13.23
N LEU A 877 36.72 12.80 -12.10
CA LEU A 877 37.08 11.43 -11.72
C LEU A 877 35.91 10.44 -11.76
N THR A 878 34.72 10.90 -12.17
CA THR A 878 33.46 10.14 -12.12
C THR A 878 33.52 8.77 -12.81
N GLU A 879 34.15 8.68 -13.98
CA GLU A 879 34.30 7.42 -14.71
C GLU A 879 35.34 6.50 -14.07
N GLU A 880 36.50 7.05 -13.72
CA GLU A 880 37.61 6.33 -13.08
C GLU A 880 37.17 5.65 -11.78
N LEU A 881 36.39 6.36 -10.96
CA LEU A 881 35.88 5.89 -9.68
C LEU A 881 34.64 4.98 -9.81
N GLY A 882 34.12 4.76 -11.02
CA GLY A 882 32.95 3.92 -11.27
C GLY A 882 31.60 4.55 -10.88
N LEU A 883 31.58 5.81 -10.45
CA LEU A 883 30.37 6.51 -9.98
C LEU A 883 29.32 6.70 -11.09
N HIS A 884 29.74 6.80 -12.36
CA HIS A 884 28.86 6.89 -13.52
C HIS A 884 27.89 5.71 -13.69
N ALA A 885 28.18 4.56 -13.06
CA ALA A 885 27.36 3.36 -13.16
C ALA A 885 25.98 3.52 -12.48
N TRP A 886 25.83 4.47 -11.56
CA TRP A 886 24.61 4.66 -10.77
C TRP A 886 23.99 6.02 -11.08
N ARG A 887 22.88 6.00 -11.82
CA ARG A 887 22.11 7.20 -12.19
C ARG A 887 20.76 7.16 -11.50
N GLY A 888 20.48 8.13 -10.64
CA GLY A 888 19.30 8.13 -9.78
C GLY A 888 18.54 9.45 -9.78
N LEU A 889 17.42 9.46 -9.07
CA LEU A 889 16.69 10.67 -8.68
C LEU A 889 17.16 11.09 -7.29
N TRP A 890 18.49 11.23 -7.12
CA TRP A 890 19.13 11.47 -5.83
C TRP A 890 18.47 12.64 -5.08
N GLN A 891 18.31 12.52 -3.77
CA GLN A 891 17.68 13.52 -2.91
C GLN A 891 18.64 14.05 -1.84
N THR A 892 19.64 13.26 -1.45
CA THR A 892 20.68 13.68 -0.50
C THR A 892 21.94 12.83 -0.65
N MET A 893 23.06 13.35 -0.12
CA MET A 893 24.34 12.65 -0.05
C MET A 893 25.02 13.00 1.26
N LEU A 894 25.50 11.97 1.96
CA LEU A 894 26.32 12.08 3.16
C LEU A 894 27.65 11.35 2.91
N VAL A 895 28.76 11.97 3.33
CA VAL A 895 30.08 11.32 3.31
C VAL A 895 30.41 10.85 4.73
N THR A 896 30.73 9.58 4.89
CA THR A 896 31.13 8.99 6.18
C THR A 896 31.83 7.66 5.96
N ASP A 897 32.59 7.17 6.94
CA ASP A 897 33.26 5.87 6.90
C ASP A 897 32.34 4.82 7.55
N VAL A 898 31.53 4.11 6.75
CA VAL A 898 30.50 3.21 7.31
C VAL A 898 31.05 1.84 7.68
N ASN A 899 32.23 1.48 7.18
CA ASN A 899 32.87 0.18 7.43
C ASN A 899 34.10 0.28 8.34
N GLY A 900 34.47 1.49 8.77
CA GLY A 900 35.57 1.75 9.69
C GLY A 900 36.96 1.49 9.09
N ASP A 901 37.10 1.53 7.76
CA ASP A 901 38.37 1.26 7.07
C ASP A 901 39.26 2.49 6.88
N GLY A 902 38.78 3.67 7.32
CA GLY A 902 39.44 4.96 7.23
C GLY A 902 39.28 5.68 5.90
N ARG A 903 38.52 5.14 4.95
CA ARG A 903 38.19 5.81 3.67
C ARG A 903 36.78 6.41 3.72
N ALA A 904 36.59 7.46 2.94
CA ALA A 904 35.30 8.11 2.80
C ALA A 904 34.36 7.29 1.90
N ASP A 905 33.26 6.79 2.47
CA ASP A 905 32.13 6.19 1.75
C ASP A 905 31.01 7.21 1.52
N LEU A 906 30.06 6.87 0.65
CA LEU A 906 28.92 7.73 0.32
C LEU A 906 27.60 7.05 0.68
N VAL A 907 26.80 7.69 1.52
CA VAL A 907 25.39 7.33 1.72
C VAL A 907 24.53 8.22 0.84
N LEU A 908 23.78 7.61 -0.08
CA LEU A 908 22.95 8.28 -1.07
C LEU A 908 21.47 8.01 -0.82
N GLY A 909 20.73 9.06 -0.48
CA GLY A 909 19.27 9.00 -0.45
C GLY A 909 18.69 9.24 -1.85
N ASN A 910 17.72 8.43 -2.24
CA ASN A 910 17.02 8.49 -3.53
C ASN A 910 15.50 8.58 -3.28
N VAL A 911 14.68 8.64 -4.33
CA VAL A 911 13.21 8.68 -4.19
C VAL A 911 12.59 7.38 -3.66
N GLY A 912 13.37 6.29 -3.59
CA GLY A 912 12.94 4.99 -3.07
C GLY A 912 12.28 4.10 -4.14
N GLU A 913 12.11 2.83 -3.80
CA GLU A 913 11.52 1.82 -4.70
C GLU A 913 9.99 1.90 -4.73
N ASN A 914 9.35 2.51 -3.74
CA ASN A 914 7.90 2.72 -3.69
C ASN A 914 7.45 3.95 -4.50
N HIS A 915 7.79 3.96 -5.79
CA HIS A 915 7.58 5.11 -6.68
C HIS A 915 6.91 4.66 -7.98
N HIS A 916 5.99 5.47 -8.53
CA HIS A 916 5.20 5.12 -9.73
C HIS A 916 6.03 4.77 -10.99
N LEU A 917 7.33 5.07 -10.98
CA LEU A 917 8.27 4.79 -12.06
C LEU A 917 8.93 3.40 -11.94
N LYS A 918 8.95 2.81 -10.75
CA LYS A 918 9.57 1.51 -10.47
C LYS A 918 9.10 0.40 -11.43
N PRO A 919 7.80 0.28 -11.77
CA PRO A 919 7.32 -0.78 -12.68
C PRO A 919 7.83 -0.63 -14.12
N PHE A 920 8.33 0.55 -14.48
CA PHE A 920 8.78 0.89 -15.83
C PHE A 920 10.31 0.96 -15.94
N LEU A 921 11.02 0.77 -14.83
CA LEU A 921 12.47 0.77 -14.77
C LEU A 921 13.01 -0.64 -15.06
N ASP A 922 13.20 -0.93 -16.34
CA ASP A 922 13.93 -2.11 -16.82
C ASP A 922 15.28 -1.68 -17.40
N GLY A 923 16.30 -1.65 -16.53
CA GLY A 923 17.67 -1.24 -16.85
C GLY A 923 17.87 0.27 -17.07
N GLU A 924 16.99 0.95 -17.82
CA GLU A 924 17.07 2.40 -18.06
C GLU A 924 15.69 3.03 -18.26
N LEU A 925 15.46 4.16 -17.60
CA LEU A 925 14.31 5.03 -17.78
C LEU A 925 14.78 6.43 -18.18
N ARG A 926 14.04 7.11 -19.05
CA ARG A 926 14.41 8.46 -19.53
C ARG A 926 13.32 9.48 -19.30
N ALA A 927 13.72 10.70 -18.97
CA ALA A 927 12.91 11.88 -19.18
C ALA A 927 13.37 12.57 -20.46
N TYR A 928 12.45 12.71 -21.42
CA TYR A 928 12.66 13.49 -22.63
C TYR A 928 12.08 14.88 -22.45
N PHE A 929 12.77 15.90 -22.96
CA PHE A 929 12.32 17.27 -22.78
C PHE A 929 12.74 18.20 -23.92
N ALA A 930 11.90 19.20 -24.21
CA ALA A 930 12.14 20.22 -25.22
C ALA A 930 11.33 21.49 -24.92
N ASP A 931 11.81 22.65 -25.37
CA ASP A 931 11.00 23.88 -25.48
C ASP A 931 10.31 23.86 -26.86
N VAL A 932 9.11 23.27 -26.90
CA VAL A 932 8.39 23.00 -28.14
C VAL A 932 7.88 24.31 -28.73
N GLU A 933 7.24 25.14 -27.90
CA GLU A 933 6.60 26.41 -28.28
C GLU A 933 7.58 27.59 -28.43
N GLY A 934 8.80 27.48 -27.87
CA GLY A 934 9.82 28.52 -27.92
C GLY A 934 9.60 29.66 -26.92
N ASP A 935 8.85 29.41 -25.83
CA ASP A 935 8.51 30.40 -24.81
C ASP A 935 9.45 30.35 -23.58
N GLY A 936 10.40 29.40 -23.59
CA GLY A 936 11.37 29.19 -22.51
C GLY A 936 10.91 28.25 -21.40
N ILE A 937 9.67 27.76 -21.45
CA ILE A 937 9.18 26.64 -20.65
C ILE A 937 9.52 25.33 -21.37
N VAL A 938 9.85 24.31 -20.59
CA VAL A 938 10.24 23.01 -21.13
C VAL A 938 9.10 22.01 -20.91
N GLU A 939 8.66 21.36 -21.97
CA GLU A 939 7.77 20.21 -21.91
C GLU A 939 8.60 18.96 -21.65
N ALA A 940 8.26 18.21 -20.59
CA ALA A 940 8.95 16.98 -20.22
C ALA A 940 7.98 15.78 -20.19
N LEU A 941 8.49 14.60 -20.51
CA LEU A 941 7.76 13.34 -20.34
C LEU A 941 8.69 12.21 -19.94
N GLU A 942 8.20 11.33 -19.05
CA GLU A 942 8.87 10.09 -18.68
C GLU A 942 8.57 9.01 -19.73
N ALA A 943 9.57 8.21 -20.09
CA ALA A 943 9.46 7.16 -21.09
C ALA A 943 10.22 5.89 -20.69
N CYS A 944 9.65 4.75 -21.04
CA CYS A 944 10.26 3.43 -20.92
C CYS A 944 10.39 2.77 -22.30
N ARG A 945 11.21 1.72 -22.38
CA ARG A 945 11.31 0.89 -23.58
C ARG A 945 10.25 -0.21 -23.55
N ASP A 946 9.57 -0.42 -24.68
CA ASP A 946 8.79 -1.63 -24.86
C ASP A 946 9.68 -2.84 -25.18
N THR A 947 9.07 -4.02 -25.29
CA THR A 947 9.77 -5.27 -25.64
C THR A 947 10.42 -5.25 -27.04
N GLY A 948 10.02 -4.30 -27.91
CA GLY A 948 10.65 -4.04 -29.20
C GLY A 948 11.80 -3.04 -29.15
N GLY A 949 12.12 -2.49 -27.96
CA GLY A 949 13.16 -1.49 -27.76
C GLY A 949 12.74 -0.06 -28.11
N VAL A 950 11.46 0.20 -28.37
CA VAL A 950 10.93 1.52 -28.75
C VAL A 950 10.58 2.32 -27.50
N TRP A 951 11.00 3.59 -27.46
CA TRP A 951 10.66 4.50 -26.37
C TRP A 951 9.20 4.95 -26.46
N ARG A 952 8.45 4.71 -25.38
CA ARG A 952 7.04 5.08 -25.25
C ARG A 952 6.85 5.97 -24.03
N PRO A 953 5.99 7.01 -24.11
CA PRO A 953 5.63 7.79 -22.94
C PRO A 953 4.96 6.88 -21.91
N ILE A 954 5.17 7.15 -20.62
CA ILE A 954 4.45 6.47 -19.54
C ILE A 954 3.04 7.07 -19.37
N ARG A 955 2.95 8.40 -19.47
CA ARG A 955 1.73 9.19 -19.26
C ARG A 955 0.70 9.00 -20.38
N ASP A 956 -0.57 9.24 -20.06
CA ASP A 956 -1.69 9.19 -21.00
C ASP A 956 -1.86 10.49 -21.82
N LEU A 957 -2.80 10.47 -22.77
CA LEU A 957 -3.10 11.62 -23.64
C LEU A 957 -3.64 12.82 -22.85
N GLY A 958 -4.48 12.57 -21.85
CA GLY A 958 -5.09 13.62 -21.03
C GLY A 958 -4.04 14.42 -20.26
N PHE A 959 -3.09 13.73 -19.63
CA PHE A 959 -1.96 14.34 -18.94
C PHE A 959 -1.09 15.15 -19.91
N LEU A 960 -0.61 14.53 -20.99
CA LEU A 960 0.33 15.18 -21.90
C LEU A 960 -0.29 16.35 -22.69
N SER A 961 -1.59 16.28 -22.98
CA SER A 961 -2.31 17.37 -23.64
C SER A 961 -2.42 18.64 -22.80
N ALA A 962 -2.16 18.59 -21.48
CA ALA A 962 -2.15 19.76 -20.62
C ALA A 962 -1.00 20.73 -20.95
N GLY A 963 0.16 20.20 -21.35
CA GLY A 963 1.30 21.01 -21.85
C GLY A 963 1.46 20.99 -23.36
N LEU A 964 0.89 20.00 -24.06
CA LEU A 964 0.96 19.85 -25.51
C LEU A 964 -0.44 19.73 -26.13
N PRO A 965 -1.24 20.82 -26.21
CA PRO A 965 -2.63 20.76 -26.66
C PRO A 965 -2.82 20.18 -28.08
N ALA A 966 -1.83 20.36 -28.96
CA ALA A 966 -1.83 19.83 -30.33
C ALA A 966 -1.94 18.29 -30.40
N LEU A 967 -1.63 17.57 -29.32
CA LEU A 967 -1.80 16.12 -29.25
C LEU A 967 -3.26 15.68 -29.40
N LEU A 968 -4.23 16.52 -28.98
CA LEU A 968 -5.65 16.21 -29.12
C LEU A 968 -6.08 16.13 -30.59
N ASP A 969 -5.45 16.91 -31.48
CA ASP A 969 -5.70 16.86 -32.91
C ASP A 969 -4.91 15.72 -33.59
N ALA A 970 -3.68 15.47 -33.13
CA ALA A 970 -2.82 14.41 -33.67
C ALA A 970 -3.32 12.99 -33.33
N PHE A 971 -3.97 12.82 -32.17
CA PHE A 971 -4.46 11.54 -31.66
C PHE A 971 -5.97 11.60 -31.39
N PRO A 972 -6.82 11.15 -32.34
CA PRO A 972 -8.28 11.19 -32.18
C PRO A 972 -8.87 10.32 -31.05
N SER A 973 -8.09 9.42 -30.44
CA SER A 973 -8.54 8.57 -29.34
C SER A 973 -7.39 8.19 -28.40
N TYR A 974 -7.71 7.82 -27.15
CA TYR A 974 -6.72 7.37 -26.18
C TYR A 974 -6.11 6.03 -26.62
N GLY A 975 -6.91 5.13 -27.21
CA GLY A 975 -6.41 3.87 -27.76
C GLY A 975 -5.38 4.06 -28.87
N ARG A 976 -5.51 5.10 -29.71
CA ARG A 976 -4.49 5.42 -30.72
C ARG A 976 -3.23 6.02 -30.07
N PHE A 977 -3.40 6.84 -29.05
CA PHE A 977 -2.29 7.42 -28.28
C PHE A 977 -1.53 6.35 -27.47
N ALA A 978 -2.20 5.29 -27.03
CA ALA A 978 -1.58 4.23 -26.24
C ALA A 978 -0.34 3.61 -26.93
N GLU A 979 -0.36 3.60 -28.26
CA GLU A 979 0.70 3.09 -29.14
C GLU A 979 1.66 4.18 -29.64
N ALA A 980 1.59 5.41 -29.14
CA ALA A 980 2.48 6.50 -29.52
C ALA A 980 3.94 6.26 -29.07
N THR A 981 4.88 6.76 -29.86
CA THR A 981 6.32 6.81 -29.54
C THR A 981 6.70 8.22 -29.09
N VAL A 982 7.86 8.36 -28.43
CA VAL A 982 8.39 9.68 -28.05
C VAL A 982 8.56 10.61 -29.27
N ASP A 983 9.08 10.09 -30.38
CA ASP A 983 9.31 10.85 -31.63
C ASP A 983 8.01 11.34 -32.29
N ALA A 984 6.88 10.71 -32.00
CA ALA A 984 5.57 11.14 -32.47
C ALA A 984 4.98 12.29 -31.63
N ILE A 985 5.57 12.57 -30.45
CA ILE A 985 5.07 13.55 -29.47
C ILE A 985 5.99 14.75 -29.41
N LEU A 986 7.31 14.53 -29.32
CA LEU A 986 8.31 15.60 -29.21
C LEU A 986 9.14 15.71 -30.50
N PRO A 987 9.50 16.92 -30.95
CA PRO A 987 10.26 17.13 -32.18
C PRO A 987 11.72 16.70 -32.03
N PRO A 988 12.21 15.68 -32.77
CA PRO A 988 13.53 15.08 -32.54
C PRO A 988 14.73 16.05 -32.61
N THR A 989 14.60 17.15 -33.36
CA THR A 989 15.69 18.14 -33.54
C THR A 989 15.89 19.06 -32.34
N LYS A 990 14.92 19.15 -31.43
CA LYS A 990 14.98 19.98 -30.23
C LYS A 990 15.04 19.17 -28.93
N THR A 991 14.70 17.87 -29.01
CA THR A 991 14.57 17.01 -27.84
C THR A 991 15.92 16.64 -27.23
N LYS A 992 16.04 16.87 -25.92
CA LYS A 992 17.10 16.36 -25.06
C LYS A 992 16.56 15.24 -24.17
N SER A 993 17.44 14.50 -23.53
CA SER A 993 17.04 13.51 -22.53
C SER A 993 18.03 13.41 -21.39
N VAL A 994 17.50 13.08 -20.21
CA VAL A 994 18.26 12.61 -19.05
C VAL A 994 17.74 11.24 -18.65
N SER A 995 18.50 10.49 -17.86
CA SER A 995 18.26 9.06 -17.65
C SER A 995 18.64 8.60 -16.25
N ILE A 996 17.92 7.60 -15.76
CA ILE A 996 18.21 6.87 -14.53
C ILE A 996 18.26 5.37 -14.78
N ASN A 997 18.96 4.65 -13.92
CA ASN A 997 18.97 3.18 -13.87
C ASN A 997 18.70 2.63 -12.46
N THR A 998 18.55 3.48 -11.46
CA THR A 998 18.20 3.09 -10.10
C THR A 998 17.28 4.10 -9.42
N LEU A 999 16.33 3.59 -8.63
CA LEU A 999 15.51 4.38 -7.70
C LEU A 999 15.91 4.10 -6.24
N SER A 1000 16.76 3.11 -6.02
CA SER A 1000 17.14 2.67 -4.69
C SER A 1000 18.08 3.69 -4.04
N SER A 1001 17.92 3.90 -2.73
CA SER A 1001 18.90 4.55 -1.88
C SER A 1001 20.07 3.57 -1.65
N LEU A 1002 21.30 4.07 -1.75
CA LEU A 1002 22.52 3.26 -1.81
C LEU A 1002 23.55 3.70 -0.78
N VAL A 1003 24.46 2.78 -0.47
CA VAL A 1003 25.76 3.07 0.12
C VAL A 1003 26.82 2.72 -0.91
N LEU A 1004 27.70 3.65 -1.23
CA LEU A 1004 28.83 3.44 -2.12
C LEU A 1004 30.09 3.32 -1.26
N ILE A 1005 30.63 2.11 -1.16
CA ILE A 1005 31.84 1.78 -0.39
C ILE A 1005 33.08 2.08 -1.22
N ASN A 1006 34.00 2.85 -0.66
CA ASN A 1006 35.24 3.23 -1.31
C ASN A 1006 36.30 2.13 -1.15
N GLN A 1007 36.60 1.44 -2.26
CA GLN A 1007 37.65 0.41 -2.33
C GLN A 1007 39.03 1.00 -2.70
N GLY A 1008 39.21 2.31 -2.58
CA GLY A 1008 40.40 3.08 -2.95
C GLY A 1008 40.45 3.44 -4.43
N ALA A 1009 40.30 2.47 -5.33
CA ALA A 1009 40.34 2.71 -6.78
C ALA A 1009 38.96 2.90 -7.42
N ARG A 1010 37.90 2.44 -6.75
CA ARG A 1010 36.52 2.47 -7.25
C ARG A 1010 35.52 2.43 -6.10
N PHE A 1011 34.29 2.79 -6.40
CA PHE A 1011 33.15 2.59 -5.50
C PHE A 1011 32.38 1.30 -5.82
N GLU A 1012 31.93 0.62 -4.78
CA GLU A 1012 31.03 -0.54 -4.86
C GLU A 1012 29.70 -0.23 -4.16
N ALA A 1013 28.57 -0.55 -4.80
CA ALA A 1013 27.26 -0.19 -4.27
C ALA A 1013 26.64 -1.31 -3.44
N LEU A 1014 26.08 -0.93 -2.29
CA LEU A 1014 25.18 -1.73 -1.46
C LEU A 1014 23.82 -1.02 -1.42
N VAL A 1015 22.74 -1.79 -1.53
CA VAL A 1015 21.38 -1.24 -1.42
C VAL A 1015 21.00 -1.15 0.06
N LEU A 1016 20.46 0.00 0.48
CA LEU A 1016 19.96 0.16 1.85
C LEU A 1016 18.70 -0.70 2.11
N PRO A 1017 18.42 -1.11 3.37
CA PRO A 1017 17.24 -1.91 3.72
C PRO A 1017 15.89 -1.35 3.26
N LYS A 1018 14.86 -2.19 3.21
CA LYS A 1018 13.54 -1.86 2.61
C LYS A 1018 12.85 -0.66 3.24
N GLY A 1019 12.96 -0.42 4.55
CA GLY A 1019 12.43 0.79 5.19
C GLY A 1019 13.01 2.09 4.61
N ALA A 1020 14.27 2.08 4.17
CA ALA A 1020 14.91 3.21 3.47
C ALA A 1020 14.45 3.38 2.02
N GLN A 1021 13.77 2.37 1.45
CA GLN A 1021 13.22 2.36 0.09
C GLN A 1021 11.71 2.64 0.03
N ALA A 1022 11.02 2.56 1.17
CA ALA A 1022 9.57 2.74 1.26
C ALA A 1022 9.11 4.14 0.84
N SER A 1023 9.99 5.14 0.90
CA SER A 1023 9.67 6.53 0.55
C SER A 1023 10.94 7.30 0.17
N SER A 1024 10.76 8.54 -0.30
CA SER A 1024 11.87 9.44 -0.64
C SER A 1024 12.74 9.70 0.58
N LEU A 1025 14.04 9.42 0.47
CA LEU A 1025 15.03 9.63 1.52
C LEU A 1025 15.71 10.98 1.30
N ASN A 1026 15.31 12.00 2.05
CA ASN A 1026 15.70 13.39 1.79
C ASN A 1026 16.86 13.90 2.64
N SER A 1027 17.15 13.24 3.77
CA SER A 1027 18.23 13.65 4.68
C SER A 1027 18.70 12.46 5.49
N VAL A 1028 20.00 12.40 5.78
CA VAL A 1028 20.62 11.35 6.59
C VAL A 1028 21.59 12.01 7.57
N VAL A 1029 21.65 11.47 8.79
CA VAL A 1029 22.75 11.70 9.73
C VAL A 1029 23.36 10.37 10.13
N ALA A 1030 24.65 10.37 10.43
CA ALA A 1030 25.42 9.19 10.78
C ALA A 1030 26.15 9.40 12.10
N ALA A 1031 25.99 8.46 13.03
CA ALA A 1031 26.70 8.43 14.31
C ALA A 1031 26.70 7.00 14.88
N ASP A 1032 27.52 6.74 15.88
CA ASP A 1032 27.44 5.52 16.70
C ASP A 1032 26.39 5.77 17.80
N PHE A 1033 25.15 5.31 17.61
CA PHE A 1033 24.03 5.66 18.51
C PHE A 1033 23.92 4.72 19.72
N ASP A 1034 24.46 3.50 19.64
CA ASP A 1034 24.44 2.53 20.75
C ASP A 1034 25.81 2.29 21.41
N GLY A 1035 26.87 2.91 20.90
CA GLY A 1035 28.21 2.85 21.45
C GLY A 1035 28.93 1.53 21.15
N ASP A 1036 28.57 0.84 20.06
CA ASP A 1036 29.20 -0.39 19.57
C ASP A 1036 30.39 -0.14 18.61
N ARG A 1037 30.64 1.13 18.26
CA ARG A 1037 31.68 1.63 17.34
C ARG A 1037 31.41 1.36 15.86
N HIS A 1038 30.19 0.98 15.50
CA HIS A 1038 29.73 0.97 14.13
C HIS A 1038 28.91 2.22 13.84
N ILE A 1039 29.02 2.72 12.62
CA ILE A 1039 28.22 3.87 12.20
C ILE A 1039 26.80 3.39 11.91
N ASP A 1040 25.84 3.99 12.60
CA ASP A 1040 24.42 3.87 12.37
C ASP A 1040 23.91 5.07 11.58
N LEU A 1041 22.76 4.92 10.91
CA LEU A 1041 22.11 5.99 10.15
C LEU A 1041 20.72 6.27 10.69
N VAL A 1042 20.39 7.55 10.84
CA VAL A 1042 19.00 8.01 10.94
C VAL A 1042 18.66 8.76 9.66
N ALA A 1043 17.57 8.37 9.00
CA ALA A 1043 17.15 8.98 7.76
C ALA A 1043 15.74 9.58 7.85
N GLY A 1044 15.60 10.79 7.32
CA GLY A 1044 14.37 11.55 7.18
C GLY A 1044 13.73 11.27 5.83
N GLN A 1045 12.44 10.95 5.84
CA GLN A 1045 11.72 10.50 4.65
C GLN A 1045 10.51 11.36 4.29
N ASN A 1046 9.86 10.95 3.20
CA ASN A 1046 8.60 11.44 2.63
C ASN A 1046 8.73 12.63 1.69
N PHE A 1047 7.88 12.69 0.68
CA PHE A 1047 7.81 13.78 -0.28
C PHE A 1047 6.41 13.85 -0.90
N SER A 1048 5.73 14.97 -0.70
CA SER A 1048 4.37 15.23 -1.17
C SER A 1048 4.29 16.06 -2.45
N GLY A 1049 5.43 16.58 -2.92
CA GLY A 1049 5.55 17.35 -4.15
C GLY A 1049 5.42 16.54 -5.45
N VAL A 1050 4.55 15.52 -5.47
CA VAL A 1050 4.25 14.71 -6.66
C VAL A 1050 3.05 15.28 -7.41
N HIS A 1051 2.93 14.98 -8.70
CA HIS A 1051 1.74 15.39 -9.45
C HIS A 1051 0.51 14.74 -8.78
N PRO A 1052 -0.66 15.42 -8.70
CA PRO A 1052 -1.82 14.86 -8.00
C PRO A 1052 -2.21 13.46 -8.47
N ALA A 1053 -2.03 13.17 -9.76
CA ALA A 1053 -2.31 11.86 -10.35
C ALA A 1053 -1.32 10.73 -9.97
N ASP A 1054 -0.27 11.05 -9.21
CA ASP A 1054 0.71 10.10 -8.71
C ASP A 1054 0.49 9.83 -7.22
N ILE A 1055 0.99 8.69 -6.76
CA ILE A 1055 0.96 8.32 -5.34
C ILE A 1055 1.94 9.20 -4.58
N ARG A 1056 1.50 9.69 -3.42
CA ARG A 1056 2.36 10.45 -2.51
C ARG A 1056 3.51 9.56 -2.03
N LEU A 1057 4.72 10.11 -1.92
CA LEU A 1057 5.84 9.36 -1.32
C LEU A 1057 5.73 9.53 0.19
N ASP A 1058 4.85 8.76 0.81
CA ASP A 1058 4.50 8.87 2.22
C ASP A 1058 4.26 7.47 2.80
N ALA A 1059 5.22 6.57 2.64
CA ALA A 1059 5.26 5.34 3.43
C ALA A 1059 6.37 5.34 4.50
N GLY A 1060 7.17 6.40 4.63
CA GLY A 1060 8.23 6.50 5.64
C GLY A 1060 7.79 7.13 6.97
N ALA A 1061 8.34 6.69 8.09
CA ALA A 1061 8.14 7.29 9.41
C ALA A 1061 9.44 7.83 10.02
N GLY A 1062 10.46 8.03 9.19
CA GLY A 1062 11.86 8.01 9.62
C GLY A 1062 12.33 6.57 9.81
N VAL A 1063 13.62 6.33 9.59
CA VAL A 1063 14.20 4.99 9.72
C VAL A 1063 15.53 5.07 10.45
N LEU A 1064 15.72 4.15 11.40
CA LEU A 1064 17.00 3.87 12.04
C LEU A 1064 17.60 2.62 11.39
N LEU A 1065 18.82 2.74 10.90
CA LEU A 1065 19.58 1.67 10.28
C LEU A 1065 20.83 1.42 11.13
N LYS A 1066 20.83 0.30 11.86
CA LYS A 1066 21.97 -0.13 12.67
C LYS A 1066 23.09 -0.65 11.78
N GLY A 1067 24.30 -0.12 11.91
CA GLY A 1067 25.49 -0.55 11.19
C GLY A 1067 25.98 -1.92 11.63
N ARG A 1068 26.55 -2.70 10.70
CA ARG A 1068 27.22 -3.97 10.99
C ARG A 1068 28.76 -3.89 10.95
N GLY A 1069 29.29 -2.70 10.64
CA GLY A 1069 30.74 -2.46 10.50
C GLY A 1069 31.36 -2.95 9.20
N ASP A 1070 30.58 -3.52 8.27
CA ASP A 1070 31.02 -3.93 6.93
C ASP A 1070 30.41 -3.07 5.81
N GLY A 1071 29.76 -1.96 6.19
CA GLY A 1071 28.98 -1.09 5.30
C GLY A 1071 27.54 -1.55 5.06
N SER A 1072 27.13 -2.71 5.57
CA SER A 1072 25.74 -3.16 5.56
C SER A 1072 24.99 -2.75 6.83
N PHE A 1073 23.65 -2.72 6.72
CA PHE A 1073 22.76 -2.20 7.75
C PHE A 1073 21.62 -3.16 8.06
N ARG A 1074 21.15 -3.13 9.32
CA ARG A 1074 19.89 -3.75 9.76
C ARG A 1074 18.92 -2.65 10.15
N GLU A 1075 17.69 -2.72 9.67
CA GLU A 1075 16.64 -1.80 10.10
C GLU A 1075 16.20 -2.09 11.54
N ILE A 1076 15.97 -1.03 12.31
CA ILE A 1076 15.37 -1.08 13.65
C ILE A 1076 13.94 -0.55 13.56
N GLY A 1077 12.98 -1.34 14.04
CA GLY A 1077 11.54 -1.04 13.91
C GLY A 1077 11.12 0.23 14.65
N PHE A 1078 9.91 0.72 14.35
CA PHE A 1078 9.36 1.95 14.93
C PHE A 1078 9.31 1.92 16.47
N THR A 1079 8.77 0.84 17.05
CA THR A 1079 8.63 0.69 18.51
C THR A 1079 9.98 0.61 19.22
N GLU A 1080 10.96 -0.09 18.63
CA GLU A 1080 12.30 -0.25 19.20
C GLU A 1080 13.14 1.03 19.02
N SER A 1081 13.01 1.72 17.88
CA SER A 1081 13.76 2.97 17.64
C SER A 1081 13.19 4.16 18.41
N GLY A 1082 11.86 4.25 18.58
CA GLY A 1082 11.19 5.43 19.12
C GLY A 1082 11.10 6.62 18.16
N ILE A 1083 11.53 6.45 16.91
CA ILE A 1083 11.52 7.52 15.90
C ILE A 1083 10.13 7.63 15.28
N ASN A 1084 9.58 8.84 15.23
CA ASN A 1084 8.25 9.10 14.65
C ASN A 1084 8.22 10.41 13.85
N LEU A 1085 8.60 10.30 12.58
CA LEU A 1085 8.66 11.38 11.60
C LEU A 1085 7.67 11.14 10.44
N PRO A 1086 6.35 11.28 10.67
CA PRO A 1086 5.33 11.08 9.64
C PRO A 1086 5.21 12.28 8.69
N GLY A 1087 5.85 13.41 8.99
CA GLY A 1087 5.91 14.55 8.09
C GLY A 1087 6.89 14.33 6.94
N GLU A 1088 6.89 15.28 6.01
CA GLU A 1088 7.90 15.41 4.96
C GLU A 1088 9.19 15.99 5.54
N THR A 1089 10.08 15.12 6.01
CA THR A 1089 11.34 15.53 6.63
C THR A 1089 12.29 16.04 5.55
N ARG A 1090 12.75 17.29 5.69
CA ARG A 1090 13.65 17.93 4.71
C ARG A 1090 15.10 18.00 5.17
N SER A 1091 15.33 18.01 6.48
CA SER A 1091 16.67 18.18 7.01
C SER A 1091 16.76 17.57 8.41
N LEU A 1092 17.85 16.85 8.63
CA LEU A 1092 18.31 16.33 9.91
C LEU A 1092 19.62 17.03 10.30
N THR A 1093 19.89 17.13 11.60
CA THR A 1093 21.18 17.59 12.13
C THR A 1093 21.49 16.87 13.43
N LEU A 1094 22.78 16.65 13.70
CA LEU A 1094 23.25 16.03 14.94
C LEU A 1094 23.55 17.08 16.01
N GLY A 1095 23.48 16.67 17.28
CA GLY A 1095 23.91 17.47 18.41
C GLY A 1095 24.04 16.60 19.65
N ASP A 1096 24.64 17.13 20.72
CA ASP A 1096 24.51 16.57 22.06
C ASP A 1096 23.65 17.56 22.85
N PHE A 1097 22.32 17.36 22.81
CA PHE A 1097 21.36 18.36 23.30
C PHE A 1097 21.17 18.29 24.82
N ASN A 1098 21.53 17.15 25.42
CA ASN A 1098 21.41 16.90 26.86
C ASN A 1098 22.77 16.88 27.61
N ARG A 1099 23.90 16.93 26.89
CA ARG A 1099 25.28 16.85 27.39
C ARG A 1099 25.63 15.54 28.08
N ASP A 1100 25.08 14.44 27.61
CA ASP A 1100 25.44 13.10 28.09
C ASP A 1100 26.60 12.45 27.31
N GLY A 1101 27.04 13.09 26.22
CA GLY A 1101 28.13 12.63 25.36
C GLY A 1101 27.71 11.66 24.26
N SER A 1102 26.42 11.32 24.17
CA SER A 1102 25.83 10.53 23.09
C SER A 1102 25.40 11.44 21.94
N ALA A 1103 25.35 10.88 20.72
CA ALA A 1103 24.81 11.62 19.59
C ALA A 1103 23.28 11.62 19.64
N ASP A 1104 22.69 12.82 19.67
CA ASP A 1104 21.28 13.07 19.47
C ASP A 1104 21.02 13.62 18.06
N PHE A 1105 19.76 13.70 17.65
CA PHE A 1105 19.40 14.35 16.39
C PHE A 1105 18.16 15.23 16.49
N ALA A 1106 18.11 16.22 15.60
CA ALA A 1106 16.93 17.06 15.38
C ALA A 1106 16.45 16.93 13.92
N ALA A 1107 15.14 16.99 13.74
CA ALA A 1107 14.47 16.88 12.44
C ALA A 1107 13.55 18.07 12.20
N ALA A 1108 13.50 18.54 10.96
CA ALA A 1108 12.58 19.59 10.53
C ALA A 1108 11.78 19.15 9.29
N ASP A 1109 10.45 19.36 9.35
CA ASP A 1109 9.52 19.04 8.27
C ASP A 1109 8.85 20.28 7.64
N THR A 1110 8.16 20.08 6.51
CA THR A 1110 7.48 21.16 5.76
C THR A 1110 6.26 21.73 6.48
N ASP A 1111 5.62 20.94 7.34
CA ASP A 1111 4.50 21.36 8.21
C ASP A 1111 4.95 22.34 9.31
N GLY A 1112 6.26 22.49 9.50
CA GLY A 1112 6.84 23.45 10.43
C GLY A 1112 6.98 22.91 11.84
N VAL A 1113 7.02 21.58 11.99
CA VAL A 1113 7.35 20.87 13.21
C VAL A 1113 8.87 20.66 13.25
N VAL A 1114 9.48 20.98 14.40
CA VAL A 1114 10.86 20.59 14.71
C VAL A 1114 10.82 19.61 15.85
N LYS A 1115 11.40 18.44 15.65
CA LYS A 1115 11.49 17.39 16.67
C LYS A 1115 12.93 17.18 17.07
N VAL A 1116 13.17 16.94 18.35
CA VAL A 1116 14.49 16.62 18.90
C VAL A 1116 14.39 15.27 19.59
N TYR A 1117 15.31 14.37 19.28
CA TYR A 1117 15.34 13.00 19.77
C TYR A 1117 16.62 12.78 20.56
N LEU A 1118 16.46 12.44 21.84
CA LEU A 1118 17.56 12.13 22.73
C LEU A 1118 17.88 10.65 22.66
N SER A 1119 19.15 10.30 22.48
CA SER A 1119 19.59 8.90 22.48
C SER A 1119 19.44 8.29 23.88
N ASN A 1120 19.01 7.04 23.90
CA ASN A 1120 18.82 6.20 25.07
C ASN A 1120 19.40 4.82 24.73
N PRO A 1121 20.73 4.67 24.67
CA PRO A 1121 21.34 3.44 24.22
C PRO A 1121 20.85 2.26 25.05
N PRO A 1122 20.54 1.10 24.42
CA PRO A 1122 20.13 -0.09 25.15
C PRO A 1122 21.20 -0.48 26.19
N ALA A 1123 20.77 -1.04 27.33
CA ALA A 1123 21.69 -1.45 28.37
C ALA A 1123 22.68 -2.50 27.84
N LYS A 1124 23.99 -2.22 27.99
CA LYS A 1124 25.09 -3.11 27.56
C LYS A 1124 25.07 -4.47 28.23
#